data_AF-A0A1F6GQ04-F1
#
_entry.id   AF-A0A1F6GQ04-F1
#
_cell.length_a   1.000
_cell.length_b   1.000
_cell.length_c   1.000
_cell.angle_alpha   90.00
_cell.angle_beta   90.00
_cell.angle_gamma   90.00
#
_symmetry.space_group_name_H-M   'P 1'
#
loop_
_entity.id
_entity.type
_entity.pdbx_description
1 polymer ?
#
loop_
_entity_poly.entity_id
_entity_poly.type
_entity_poly.pdbx_seq_one_letter_code
_entity_poly.pdbx_strand_id
1 'polypeptide(L)'
;MAIYQQLTNSIRLGPAKRDELSRAVERGSKFFHEFNESRLELAFSNFDLEMKKALYEILFFLHVNDPKYAALSYMTKEVQKVGGRLQEVEVPKTANLYLEDCPAGVVGIEELSPRFQGEFLDHLKTYLQTDLPQVEGPRPIYSVASLGSIGTIGHKKTASDLDLQVQYELGPFLIDPKEMDDAQLFDMSKALIHYYGRVFGTKQKYTKEQMATQETRALLMAKGKARFRQRLPHLYRVLVAREGGKITAQEKIELLEEVIYLVNTYQKFCLKTERTRKDKLLKTRIGRIQTYVQEKYPEAEVYLFAYSNDDYRDGKHGTTLESKEASGSAYQLILNYETLMPGIQFTPMVPIHFLMPEEVNSKRVQYERLVNYLRFHCLDLYDGMKERLVDLGSTPPLTLDYMIAHSGAVYWESFKASSGNLPKALLNLLRLEMLFDPRFNISIMELVKQPDRLNRYVQDLEPVAEEPEPQEEEEEGDFFADYGIVSGAQVEQEGEIMAEADFASGLSIAYVLKAEELFPRLKEDPWWLRYKALKIGFSAANQSVPSEEERDRISSIIDLGFALHIRISDVFGPAKKNQPISHRDQVLRYLLDKAFPMSKRVQLERIFMGEVVAVSKFEWELKSLFKSSLARVNQLVEQSEGSDQTNRDEYKIWYHYYEKHFEPKPEVVTPDILSHLKVARDRLRIGYEPSAQLWFFKSIQKKDNKDEKFSAEALEHLPTEVTLFQHPDFLHGVTHCLMNGYYGVFSKGTLFERHTQVELAASNMDLGKRSANQYCYITPDLVERLIERITRSFPPQDYDYRDCIYKERVITEVMVCLNLLAYGRVSVLYRDNLKVWAVEFFDHPEVESGSDGFFEAYDLLFSHHGIIKSLQTFLDQQPFRHSGEGAGKLMFWVNPNSVKTGHPATKRKQKEEDLAADFEKAALKHLKFGKKKKGA
;
A
#
# COMPACT_ATOMS: atom_id res chain seq x y z
N MET A 1 27.03 1.72 49.67
CA MET A 1 25.87 2.05 48.82
C MET A 1 26.41 2.25 47.41
N ALA A 2 25.93 1.49 46.43
CA ALA A 2 26.46 1.55 45.07
C ALA A 2 26.35 2.97 44.49
N ILE A 3 27.24 3.35 43.58
CA ILE A 3 27.25 4.67 42.94
C ILE A 3 25.87 4.97 42.36
N TYR A 4 25.31 4.06 41.57
CA TYR A 4 23.99 4.22 40.95
C TYR A 4 22.86 4.56 41.95
N GLN A 5 22.80 3.87 43.10
CA GLN A 5 21.81 4.13 44.16
C GLN A 5 21.93 5.53 44.79
N GLN A 6 23.12 6.14 44.73
CA GLN A 6 23.34 7.52 45.18
C GLN A 6 22.97 8.57 44.12
N LEU A 7 22.79 8.14 42.86
CA LEU A 7 22.54 8.98 41.70
C LEU A 7 21.06 9.10 41.34
N THR A 8 20.28 8.02 41.42
CA THR A 8 18.84 8.02 41.03
C THR A 8 18.03 9.11 41.76
N ASN A 9 18.32 9.35 43.03
CA ASN A 9 17.70 10.41 43.84
C ASN A 9 18.20 11.85 43.57
N SER A 10 19.08 12.04 42.58
CA SER A 10 19.69 13.34 42.26
C SER A 10 18.86 14.16 41.25
N ILE A 11 18.03 13.51 40.44
CA ILE A 11 17.07 14.19 39.58
C ILE A 11 15.91 14.68 40.45
N ARG A 12 15.63 15.99 40.38
CA ARG A 12 14.48 16.61 41.05
C ARG A 12 13.78 17.55 40.08
N LEU A 13 12.52 17.26 39.80
CA LEU A 13 11.64 18.18 39.08
C LEU A 13 11.22 19.32 40.02
N GLY A 14 11.30 20.57 39.54
CA GLY A 14 10.69 21.69 40.25
C GLY A 14 9.16 21.56 40.29
N PRO A 15 8.46 22.13 41.31
CA PRO A 15 7.03 21.89 41.53
C PRO A 15 6.18 22.06 40.27
N ALA A 16 6.30 23.21 39.59
CA ALA A 16 5.55 23.50 38.37
C ALA A 16 5.70 22.43 37.27
N LYS A 17 6.92 21.91 37.02
CA LYS A 17 7.14 20.87 35.99
C LYS A 17 6.70 19.49 36.47
N ARG A 18 6.74 19.23 37.78
CA ARG A 18 6.15 18.03 38.39
C ARG A 18 4.62 18.04 38.24
N ASP A 19 3.97 19.17 38.51
CA ASP A 19 2.51 19.34 38.39
C ASP A 19 2.03 19.31 36.94
N GLU A 20 2.82 19.84 36.01
CA GLU A 20 2.56 19.74 34.57
C GLU A 20 2.66 18.28 34.08
N LEU A 21 3.75 17.58 34.40
CA LEU A 21 3.94 16.18 34.01
C LEU A 21 2.91 15.26 34.67
N SER A 22 2.57 15.46 35.95
CA SER A 22 1.53 14.67 36.63
C SER A 22 0.18 14.79 35.92
N ARG A 23 -0.22 16.02 35.55
CA ARG A 23 -1.43 16.28 34.75
C ARG A 23 -1.34 15.78 33.31
N ALA A 24 -0.14 15.57 32.76
CA ALA A 24 0.05 14.95 31.45
C ALA A 24 -0.12 13.43 31.53
N VAL A 25 0.45 12.79 32.56
CA VAL A 25 0.28 11.35 32.81
C VAL A 25 -1.18 11.00 33.10
N GLU A 26 -1.85 11.72 34.00
CA GLU A 26 -3.24 11.48 34.37
C GLU A 26 -4.18 11.61 33.16
N ARG A 27 -4.15 12.76 32.47
CA ARG A 27 -5.01 13.00 31.29
C ARG A 27 -4.67 12.06 30.14
N GLY A 28 -3.38 11.83 29.88
CA GLY A 28 -2.90 10.96 28.81
C GLY A 28 -3.26 9.50 29.03
N SER A 29 -3.14 8.99 30.25
CA SER A 29 -3.52 7.62 30.59
C SER A 29 -5.02 7.41 30.53
N LYS A 30 -5.81 8.38 31.02
CA LYS A 30 -7.27 8.35 30.91
C LYS A 30 -7.71 8.36 29.44
N PHE A 31 -7.26 9.35 28.67
CA PHE A 31 -7.58 9.49 27.25
C PHE A 31 -7.21 8.23 26.46
N PHE A 32 -5.98 7.72 26.63
CA PHE A 32 -5.54 6.54 25.88
C PHE A 32 -6.36 5.29 26.23
N HIS A 33 -6.75 5.11 27.50
CA HIS A 33 -7.60 3.99 27.89
C HIS A 33 -9.00 4.08 27.28
N GLU A 34 -9.65 5.25 27.39
CA GLU A 34 -10.99 5.50 26.82
C GLU A 34 -10.98 5.31 25.29
N PHE A 35 -10.01 5.93 24.61
CA PHE A 35 -9.75 5.77 23.18
C PHE A 35 -9.58 4.29 22.81
N ASN A 36 -8.63 3.57 23.44
CA ASN A 36 -8.31 2.22 23.01
C ASN A 36 -9.46 1.23 23.28
N GLU A 37 -10.18 1.37 24.39
CA GLU A 37 -11.35 0.54 24.72
C GLU A 37 -12.54 0.80 23.80
N SER A 38 -12.82 2.06 23.46
CA SER A 38 -13.82 2.41 22.44
C SER A 38 -13.49 1.74 21.10
N ARG A 39 -12.22 1.80 20.70
CA ARG A 39 -11.77 1.30 19.40
C ARG A 39 -11.70 -0.23 19.35
N LEU A 40 -11.37 -0.89 20.46
CA LEU A 40 -11.48 -2.35 20.63
C LEU A 40 -12.95 -2.82 20.51
N GLU A 41 -13.90 -2.10 21.08
CA GLU A 41 -15.33 -2.42 20.95
C GLU A 41 -15.80 -2.38 19.48
N LEU A 42 -15.36 -1.38 18.71
CA LEU A 42 -15.64 -1.29 17.25
C LEU A 42 -14.94 -2.39 16.43
N ALA A 43 -13.80 -2.91 16.90
CA ALA A 43 -13.12 -4.04 16.28
C ALA A 43 -13.86 -5.36 16.55
N PHE A 44 -14.07 -5.70 17.83
CA PHE A 44 -14.66 -6.99 18.24
C PHE A 44 -16.15 -7.14 17.90
N SER A 45 -16.87 -6.05 17.64
CA SER A 45 -18.23 -6.09 17.07
C SER A 45 -18.27 -6.42 15.57
N ASN A 46 -17.15 -6.25 14.86
CA ASN A 46 -17.01 -6.52 13.43
C ASN A 46 -16.21 -7.78 13.11
N PHE A 47 -15.31 -8.24 13.99
CA PHE A 47 -14.59 -9.50 13.81
C PHE A 47 -15.54 -10.70 13.71
N ASP A 48 -15.29 -11.56 12.73
CA ASP A 48 -15.84 -12.91 12.71
C ASP A 48 -15.14 -13.84 13.72
N LEU A 49 -15.61 -15.08 13.79
CA LEU A 49 -15.12 -16.07 14.76
C LEU A 49 -13.71 -16.59 14.42
N GLU A 50 -13.33 -16.70 13.15
CA GLU A 50 -11.99 -17.16 12.75
C GLU A 50 -10.95 -16.07 13.04
N MET A 51 -11.26 -14.81 12.75
CA MET A 51 -10.40 -13.67 13.06
C MET A 51 -10.16 -13.47 14.56
N LYS A 52 -11.20 -13.64 15.39
CA LYS A 52 -11.05 -13.68 16.86
C LYS A 52 -10.10 -14.80 17.31
N LYS A 53 -10.32 -16.04 16.83
CA LYS A 53 -9.50 -17.21 17.17
C LYS A 53 -8.05 -17.04 16.71
N ALA A 54 -7.85 -16.51 15.51
CA ALA A 54 -6.54 -16.16 14.97
C ALA A 54 -5.80 -15.19 15.90
N LEU A 55 -6.43 -14.08 16.31
CA LEU A 55 -5.85 -13.13 17.26
C LEU A 55 -5.48 -13.79 18.60
N TYR A 56 -6.34 -14.64 19.15
CA TYR A 56 -6.07 -15.34 20.40
C TYR A 56 -4.85 -16.27 20.30
N GLU A 57 -4.75 -17.05 19.22
CA GLU A 57 -3.60 -17.92 19.00
C GLU A 57 -2.33 -17.14 18.70
N ILE A 58 -2.40 -16.00 18.01
CA ILE A 58 -1.24 -15.09 17.82
C ILE A 58 -0.73 -14.61 19.17
N LEU A 59 -1.60 -14.03 20.02
CA LEU A 59 -1.21 -13.53 21.35
C LEU A 59 -0.59 -14.64 22.21
N PHE A 60 -1.20 -15.83 22.21
CA PHE A 60 -0.70 -16.98 22.95
C PHE A 60 0.65 -17.48 22.42
N PHE A 61 0.80 -17.72 21.11
CA PHE A 61 2.05 -18.24 20.55
C PHE A 61 3.18 -17.20 20.53
N LEU A 62 2.89 -15.90 20.55
CA LEU A 62 3.89 -14.86 20.84
C LEU A 62 4.36 -14.92 22.30
N HIS A 63 3.48 -15.28 23.23
CA HIS A 63 3.80 -15.37 24.65
C HIS A 63 4.63 -16.63 24.98
N VAL A 64 4.29 -17.80 24.46
CA VAL A 64 4.98 -19.07 24.81
C VAL A 64 6.06 -19.45 23.79
N ASN A 65 7.13 -20.12 24.21
CA ASN A 65 8.07 -20.84 23.32
C ASN A 65 8.41 -22.21 23.92
N ASP A 66 7.43 -23.12 23.86
CA ASP A 66 7.49 -24.43 24.51
C ASP A 66 7.81 -25.55 23.48
N PRO A 67 8.77 -26.46 23.75
CA PRO A 67 9.07 -27.63 22.92
C PRO A 67 7.85 -28.47 22.51
N LYS A 68 6.76 -28.49 23.30
CA LYS A 68 5.53 -29.21 22.93
C LYS A 68 4.90 -28.73 21.63
N TYR A 69 5.17 -27.48 21.21
CA TYR A 69 4.71 -26.91 19.94
C TYR A 69 5.70 -27.08 18.77
N ALA A 70 6.72 -27.93 18.91
CA ALA A 70 7.62 -28.30 17.81
C ALA A 70 6.93 -29.12 16.70
N ALA A 71 5.81 -29.78 17.03
CA ALA A 71 4.98 -30.56 16.11
C ALA A 71 3.48 -30.39 16.47
N LEU A 72 2.99 -29.15 16.45
CA LEU A 72 1.59 -28.83 16.71
C LEU A 72 0.70 -29.31 15.56
N SER A 73 -0.12 -30.32 15.80
CA SER A 73 -1.13 -30.78 14.85
C SER A 73 -2.37 -29.89 14.87
N TYR A 74 -2.93 -29.61 13.70
CA TYR A 74 -4.14 -28.80 13.52
C TYR A 74 -4.91 -29.23 12.26
N MET A 75 -6.19 -28.86 12.16
CA MET A 75 -7.01 -29.07 10.95
C MET A 75 -7.09 -27.78 10.14
N THR A 76 -7.10 -27.90 8.82
CA THR A 76 -7.34 -26.81 7.85
C THR A 76 -8.28 -27.29 6.74
N LYS A 77 -8.89 -26.37 5.98
CA LYS A 77 -9.65 -26.67 4.77
C LYS A 77 -8.73 -26.56 3.55
N GLU A 78 -8.67 -27.59 2.70
CA GLU A 78 -8.03 -27.51 1.38
C GLU A 78 -8.99 -27.86 0.26
N VAL A 79 -8.89 -27.17 -0.87
CA VAL A 79 -9.69 -27.45 -2.06
C VAL A 79 -9.10 -28.64 -2.82
N GLN A 80 -9.74 -29.80 -2.72
CA GLN A 80 -9.30 -31.05 -3.36
C GLN A 80 -10.31 -31.53 -4.42
N LYS A 81 -9.83 -32.30 -5.41
CA LYS A 81 -10.66 -32.78 -6.52
C LYS A 81 -11.32 -34.13 -6.22
N VAL A 82 -12.38 -34.12 -5.40
CA VAL A 82 -13.14 -35.31 -5.01
C VAL A 82 -14.19 -35.64 -6.10
N GLY A 83 -14.13 -36.86 -6.65
CA GLY A 83 -15.10 -37.31 -7.67
C GLY A 83 -15.12 -36.46 -8.96
N GLY A 84 -14.04 -35.74 -9.26
CA GLY A 84 -13.93 -34.85 -10.41
C GLY A 84 -14.43 -33.42 -10.17
N ARG A 85 -15.07 -33.12 -9.03
CA ARG A 85 -15.46 -31.77 -8.60
C ARG A 85 -14.45 -31.24 -7.58
N LEU A 86 -14.26 -29.93 -7.52
CA LEU A 86 -13.52 -29.29 -6.42
C LEU A 86 -14.44 -29.23 -5.20
N GLN A 87 -13.93 -29.67 -4.06
CA GLN A 87 -14.59 -29.62 -2.75
C GLN A 87 -13.57 -29.19 -1.70
N GLU A 88 -14.00 -28.39 -0.72
CA GLU A 88 -13.22 -28.19 0.50
C GLU A 88 -13.28 -29.45 1.36
N VAL A 89 -12.10 -29.92 1.77
CA VAL A 89 -11.93 -31.10 2.61
C VAL A 89 -11.09 -30.69 3.82
N GLU A 90 -11.47 -31.14 5.01
CA GLU A 90 -10.65 -30.94 6.20
C GLU A 90 -9.41 -31.86 6.15
N VAL A 91 -8.22 -31.27 6.26
CA VAL A 91 -6.93 -31.96 6.16
C VAL A 91 -6.12 -31.71 7.44
N PRO A 92 -5.54 -32.75 8.07
CA PRO A 92 -4.62 -32.56 9.18
C PRO A 92 -3.27 -32.04 8.68
N LYS A 93 -2.78 -30.97 9.30
CA LYS A 93 -1.43 -30.42 9.12
C LYS A 93 -0.66 -30.41 10.44
N THR A 94 0.64 -30.15 10.35
CA THR A 94 1.53 -30.02 11.51
C THR A 94 2.46 -28.83 11.33
N ALA A 95 2.52 -27.95 12.33
CA ALA A 95 3.39 -26.78 12.35
C ALA A 95 4.47 -26.89 13.43
N ASN A 96 5.63 -26.26 13.19
CA ASN A 96 6.72 -26.14 14.16
C ASN A 96 6.84 -24.70 14.65
N LEU A 97 6.19 -24.39 15.78
CA LEU A 97 6.18 -23.07 16.42
C LEU A 97 7.24 -22.92 17.52
N TYR A 98 7.98 -23.98 17.84
CA TYR A 98 9.11 -23.94 18.76
C TYR A 98 10.40 -23.54 18.03
N LEU A 99 11.19 -22.69 18.68
CA LEU A 99 12.55 -22.38 18.21
C LEU A 99 13.48 -22.25 19.41
N GLU A 100 14.46 -23.14 19.49
CA GLU A 100 15.46 -23.15 20.57
C GLU A 100 16.14 -21.78 20.72
N ASP A 101 16.44 -21.38 21.95
CA ASP A 101 16.95 -20.05 22.35
C ASP A 101 16.08 -18.83 21.96
N CYS A 102 14.93 -19.01 21.31
CA CYS A 102 14.11 -17.87 20.89
C CYS A 102 13.44 -17.21 22.12
N PRO A 103 13.63 -15.89 22.33
CA PRO A 103 12.94 -15.19 23.41
C PRO A 103 11.44 -15.14 23.09
N ALA A 104 10.60 -15.24 24.12
CA ALA A 104 9.15 -15.17 24.01
C ALA A 104 8.56 -14.56 25.29
N GLY A 105 7.30 -14.15 25.23
CA GLY A 105 6.60 -13.49 26.32
C GLY A 105 5.99 -12.17 25.88
N VAL A 106 4.68 -12.06 26.04
CA VAL A 106 3.91 -10.83 25.88
C VAL A 106 3.78 -10.14 27.24
N VAL A 107 4.17 -8.87 27.32
CA VAL A 107 4.05 -8.03 28.53
C VAL A 107 2.56 -7.77 28.80
N GLY A 108 2.14 -7.96 30.05
CA GLY A 108 0.76 -7.70 30.48
C GLY A 108 -0.31 -8.61 29.86
N ILE A 109 0.01 -9.81 29.36
CA ILE A 109 -1.00 -10.74 28.80
C ILE A 109 -2.04 -11.18 29.85
N GLU A 110 -1.72 -11.04 31.13
CA GLU A 110 -2.63 -11.27 32.25
C GLU A 110 -3.64 -10.11 32.47
N GLU A 111 -3.40 -8.95 31.84
CA GLU A 111 -4.20 -7.72 31.95
C GLU A 111 -4.85 -7.31 30.61
N LEU A 112 -5.06 -8.26 29.69
CA LEU A 112 -5.77 -8.00 28.43
C LEU A 112 -7.15 -7.35 28.65
N SER A 113 -7.61 -6.60 27.66
CA SER A 113 -8.88 -5.86 27.73
C SER A 113 -10.06 -6.77 28.14
N PRO A 114 -10.91 -6.35 29.11
CA PRO A 114 -12.11 -7.09 29.50
C PRO A 114 -13.06 -7.42 28.34
N ARG A 115 -12.97 -6.68 27.21
CA ARG A 115 -13.75 -6.91 25.99
C ARG A 115 -13.53 -8.28 25.36
N PHE A 116 -12.36 -8.89 25.57
CA PHE A 116 -12.04 -10.19 24.98
C PHE A 116 -11.22 -11.13 25.87
N GLN A 117 -10.74 -10.68 27.04
CA GLN A 117 -9.94 -11.51 27.94
C GLN A 117 -10.64 -12.83 28.32
N GLY A 118 -11.97 -12.80 28.55
CA GLY A 118 -12.76 -14.00 28.80
C GLY A 118 -12.75 -14.97 27.62
N GLU A 119 -13.13 -14.49 26.42
CA GLU A 119 -13.13 -15.28 25.18
C GLU A 119 -11.72 -15.85 24.87
N PHE A 120 -10.66 -15.09 25.13
CA PHE A 120 -9.27 -15.54 25.00
C PHE A 120 -8.93 -16.69 25.95
N LEU A 121 -9.19 -16.54 27.25
CA LEU A 121 -8.90 -17.58 28.25
C LEU A 121 -9.72 -18.85 28.03
N ASP A 122 -10.99 -18.71 27.64
CA ASP A 122 -11.86 -19.83 27.29
C ASP A 122 -11.40 -20.52 26.00
N HIS A 123 -10.85 -19.78 25.03
CA HIS A 123 -10.23 -20.36 23.83
C HIS A 123 -9.00 -21.20 24.18
N LEU A 124 -8.12 -20.72 25.06
CA LEU A 124 -6.93 -21.48 25.50
C LEU A 124 -7.34 -22.81 26.14
N LYS A 125 -8.32 -22.80 27.04
CA LYS A 125 -8.81 -23.99 27.74
C LYS A 125 -9.52 -24.96 26.80
N THR A 126 -10.37 -24.45 25.91
CA THR A 126 -11.24 -25.28 25.06
C THR A 126 -10.51 -25.87 23.85
N TYR A 127 -9.70 -25.07 23.17
CA TYR A 127 -9.07 -25.45 21.90
C TYR A 127 -7.58 -25.82 22.03
N LEU A 128 -6.83 -25.13 22.89
CA LEU A 128 -5.40 -25.42 23.12
C LEU A 128 -5.16 -26.31 24.36
N GLN A 129 -6.20 -26.66 25.11
CA GLN A 129 -6.17 -27.52 26.30
C GLN A 129 -5.09 -27.11 27.30
N THR A 130 -4.94 -25.80 27.50
CA THR A 130 -3.89 -25.20 28.33
C THR A 130 -4.44 -23.98 29.06
N ASP A 131 -4.01 -23.76 30.30
CA ASP A 131 -4.09 -22.44 30.91
C ASP A 131 -2.99 -21.52 30.35
N LEU A 132 -3.08 -20.23 30.64
CA LEU A 132 -2.06 -19.22 30.34
C LEU A 132 -0.82 -19.48 31.23
N PRO A 133 0.32 -19.95 30.67
CA PRO A 133 1.49 -20.28 31.48
C PRO A 133 2.23 -19.00 31.90
N GLN A 134 3.00 -19.09 32.99
CA GLN A 134 3.96 -18.05 33.34
C GLN A 134 5.27 -18.26 32.58
N VAL A 135 5.78 -17.19 31.98
CA VAL A 135 7.07 -17.17 31.27
C VAL A 135 8.14 -16.58 32.16
N GLU A 136 9.19 -17.36 32.42
CA GLU A 136 10.35 -16.91 33.20
C GLU A 136 11.24 -15.94 32.40
N GLY A 137 11.76 -14.92 33.09
CA GLY A 137 12.70 -13.95 32.52
C GLY A 137 12.04 -12.77 31.76
N PRO A 138 12.84 -11.98 31.02
CA PRO A 138 12.36 -10.77 30.37
C PRO A 138 11.49 -11.08 29.15
N ARG A 139 10.24 -10.59 29.19
CA ARG A 139 9.26 -10.71 28.11
C ARG A 139 9.58 -9.70 26.99
N PRO A 140 9.88 -10.13 25.75
CA PRO A 140 10.34 -9.25 24.69
C PRO A 140 9.21 -8.54 23.93
N ILE A 141 8.00 -9.12 23.84
CA ILE A 141 6.89 -8.54 23.08
C ILE A 141 6.18 -7.53 23.98
N TYR A 142 6.42 -6.24 23.74
CA TYR A 142 5.76 -5.18 24.48
C TYR A 142 4.38 -4.92 23.92
N SER A 143 4.25 -4.75 22.60
CA SER A 143 3.01 -4.30 21.99
C SER A 143 2.59 -5.20 20.82
N VAL A 144 1.30 -5.51 20.77
CA VAL A 144 0.63 -6.09 19.61
C VAL A 144 -0.51 -5.16 19.23
N ALA A 145 -0.38 -4.50 18.10
CA ALA A 145 -1.29 -3.44 17.65
C ALA A 145 -1.78 -3.69 16.23
N SER A 146 -2.99 -3.25 15.90
CA SER A 146 -3.51 -3.34 14.53
C SER A 146 -2.82 -2.37 13.57
N LEU A 147 -3.00 -2.59 12.27
CA LEU A 147 -2.77 -1.57 11.24
C LEU A 147 -4.03 -1.22 10.48
N GLY A 148 -4.01 -0.06 9.83
CA GLY A 148 -4.95 0.28 8.76
C GLY A 148 -6.38 0.53 9.24
N SER A 149 -7.27 -0.45 9.05
CA SER A 149 -8.73 -0.24 9.14
C SER A 149 -9.41 -0.84 10.37
N ILE A 150 -8.72 -1.67 11.15
CA ILE A 150 -9.34 -2.37 12.29
C ILE A 150 -9.82 -1.38 13.36
N GLY A 151 -11.04 -1.60 13.85
CA GLY A 151 -11.70 -0.73 14.83
C GLY A 151 -12.11 0.64 14.28
N THR A 152 -11.97 0.89 12.97
CA THR A 152 -12.37 2.14 12.30
C THR A 152 -13.74 2.04 11.63
N ILE A 153 -14.30 3.18 11.19
CA ILE A 153 -15.43 3.18 10.23
C ILE A 153 -15.07 2.57 8.87
N GLY A 154 -13.78 2.47 8.54
CA GLY A 154 -13.26 1.72 7.39
C GLY A 154 -13.12 0.21 7.62
N HIS A 155 -13.42 -0.31 8.82
CA HIS A 155 -13.38 -1.75 9.13
C HIS A 155 -14.49 -2.49 8.39
N LYS A 156 -14.14 -3.53 7.63
CA LYS A 156 -15.06 -4.31 6.78
C LYS A 156 -15.13 -5.73 7.29
N LYS A 157 -16.31 -6.13 7.78
CA LYS A 157 -16.58 -7.43 8.41
C LYS A 157 -16.13 -8.68 7.64
N THR A 158 -15.97 -8.60 6.32
CA THR A 158 -15.59 -9.75 5.46
C THR A 158 -14.46 -9.43 4.48
N ALA A 159 -13.71 -8.33 4.71
CA ALA A 159 -12.65 -7.87 3.79
C ALA A 159 -11.70 -6.83 4.43
N SER A 160 -11.45 -6.97 5.73
CA SER A 160 -10.37 -6.26 6.43
C SER A 160 -9.41 -7.30 6.97
N ASP A 161 -8.22 -7.33 6.40
CA ASP A 161 -7.09 -8.18 6.76
C ASP A 161 -6.72 -7.99 8.25
N LEU A 162 -6.32 -9.06 8.95
CA LEU A 162 -5.78 -8.97 10.31
C LEU A 162 -4.29 -8.59 10.27
N ASP A 163 -4.02 -7.34 9.86
CA ASP A 163 -2.69 -6.75 9.88
C ASP A 163 -2.29 -6.36 11.33
N LEU A 164 -1.26 -7.00 11.87
CA LEU A 164 -0.74 -6.73 13.22
C LEU A 164 0.73 -6.32 13.22
N GLN A 165 1.05 -5.20 13.88
CA GLN A 165 2.42 -4.90 14.31
C GLN A 165 2.75 -5.68 15.58
N VAL A 166 3.87 -6.39 15.56
CA VAL A 166 4.46 -7.04 16.73
C VAL A 166 5.71 -6.26 17.12
N GLN A 167 5.58 -5.45 18.17
CA GLN A 167 6.57 -4.48 18.63
C GLN A 167 7.33 -5.02 19.85
N TYR A 168 8.67 -5.09 19.77
CA TYR A 168 9.49 -5.78 20.77
C TYR A 168 10.78 -5.05 21.18
N GLU A 169 11.25 -5.33 22.40
CA GLU A 169 12.59 -4.99 22.88
C GLU A 169 13.34 -6.26 23.29
N LEU A 170 14.64 -6.32 22.96
CA LEU A 170 15.50 -7.50 23.26
C LEU A 170 16.27 -7.37 24.58
N GLY A 171 15.95 -6.33 25.34
CA GLY A 171 16.31 -6.13 26.75
C GLY A 171 15.09 -5.53 27.47
N PRO A 172 15.07 -5.52 28.81
CA PRO A 172 13.97 -4.93 29.56
C PRO A 172 13.96 -3.40 29.39
N PHE A 173 12.77 -2.83 29.31
CA PHE A 173 12.58 -1.37 29.23
C PHE A 173 13.04 -0.68 30.52
N LEU A 174 12.62 -1.21 31.68
CA LEU A 174 13.09 -0.79 32.99
C LEU A 174 14.39 -1.52 33.36
N ILE A 175 15.37 -0.79 33.86
CA ILE A 175 16.65 -1.36 34.32
C ILE A 175 16.55 -1.74 35.80
N ASP A 176 16.68 -3.03 36.14
CA ASP A 176 16.68 -3.46 37.55
C ASP A 176 17.82 -2.75 38.32
N PRO A 177 17.52 -1.95 39.37
CA PRO A 177 18.55 -1.31 40.19
C PRO A 177 19.51 -2.28 40.89
N LYS A 178 19.19 -3.57 40.97
CA LYS A 178 20.07 -4.64 41.47
C LYS A 178 21.09 -5.11 40.42
N GLU A 179 20.83 -4.88 39.12
CA GLU A 179 21.75 -5.16 38.01
C GLU A 179 22.67 -3.97 37.66
N MET A 180 22.71 -2.96 38.55
CA MET A 180 23.41 -1.69 38.36
C MET A 180 24.37 -1.39 39.52
N ASP A 181 25.12 -2.39 39.98
CA ASP A 181 26.19 -2.22 40.98
C ASP A 181 27.52 -1.72 40.37
N ASP A 182 28.45 -1.34 41.24
CA ASP A 182 29.74 -0.79 40.83
C ASP A 182 30.61 -1.79 40.06
N ALA A 183 30.43 -3.11 40.27
CA ALA A 183 31.17 -4.15 39.55
C ALA A 183 30.62 -4.34 38.13
N GLN A 184 29.30 -4.39 37.98
CA GLN A 184 28.60 -4.47 36.70
C GLN A 184 28.91 -3.26 35.83
N LEU A 185 28.81 -2.03 36.38
CA LEU A 185 29.19 -0.81 35.69
C LEU A 185 30.68 -0.81 35.28
N PHE A 186 31.57 -1.39 36.11
CA PHE A 186 33.00 -1.47 35.80
C PHE A 186 33.28 -2.48 34.68
N ASP A 187 32.55 -3.58 34.61
CA ASP A 187 32.67 -4.58 33.54
C ASP A 187 32.07 -4.10 32.22
N MET A 188 30.93 -3.38 32.25
CA MET A 188 30.44 -2.64 31.09
C MET A 188 31.47 -1.61 30.59
N SER A 189 32.13 -0.91 31.52
CA SER A 189 33.19 0.06 31.20
C SER A 189 34.40 -0.61 30.53
N LYS A 190 34.87 -1.77 31.04
CA LYS A 190 35.92 -2.58 30.38
C LYS A 190 35.49 -3.00 28.98
N ALA A 191 34.29 -3.55 28.82
CA ALA A 191 33.79 -4.02 27.54
C ALA A 191 33.72 -2.90 26.50
N LEU A 192 33.31 -1.69 26.91
CA LEU A 192 33.27 -0.52 26.03
C LEU A 192 34.67 0.02 25.69
N ILE A 193 35.61 0.00 26.65
CA ILE A 193 37.04 0.28 26.42
C ILE A 193 37.61 -0.67 25.35
N HIS A 194 37.36 -1.98 25.48
CA HIS A 194 37.78 -2.98 24.50
C HIS A 194 37.10 -2.78 23.13
N TYR A 195 35.83 -2.38 23.10
CA TYR A 195 35.14 -2.01 21.85
C TYR A 195 35.80 -0.81 21.16
N TYR A 196 36.08 0.29 21.88
CA TYR A 196 36.78 1.45 21.31
C TYR A 196 38.20 1.12 20.83
N GLY A 197 38.91 0.25 21.54
CA GLY A 197 40.20 -0.30 21.09
C GLY A 197 40.07 -1.05 19.76
N ARG A 198 39.10 -1.97 19.63
CA ARG A 198 38.83 -2.69 18.37
C ARG A 198 38.48 -1.74 17.22
N VAL A 199 37.60 -0.76 17.44
CA VAL A 199 37.22 0.24 16.42
C VAL A 199 38.44 1.03 15.93
N PHE A 200 39.37 1.40 16.83
CA PHE A 200 40.62 2.03 16.44
C PHE A 200 41.47 1.09 15.57
N GLY A 201 41.66 -0.17 15.98
CA GLY A 201 42.42 -1.17 15.21
C GLY A 201 41.86 -1.41 13.80
N THR A 202 40.53 -1.49 13.66
CA THR A 202 39.86 -1.58 12.35
C THR A 202 40.11 -0.35 11.49
N LYS A 203 40.06 0.86 12.05
CA LYS A 203 40.39 2.10 11.31
C LYS A 203 41.84 2.16 10.85
N GLN A 204 42.77 1.60 11.63
CA GLN A 204 44.19 1.45 11.25
C GLN A 204 44.46 0.23 10.35
N LYS A 205 43.42 -0.52 9.93
CA LYS A 205 43.50 -1.71 9.07
C LYS A 205 44.45 -2.80 9.58
N TYR A 206 44.63 -2.94 10.90
CA TYR A 206 45.45 -4.02 11.45
C TYR A 206 44.89 -5.41 11.09
N THR A 207 45.77 -6.35 10.74
CA THR A 207 45.38 -7.74 10.46
C THR A 207 45.02 -8.48 11.75
N LYS A 208 44.33 -9.63 11.65
CA LYS A 208 44.01 -10.47 12.82
C LYS A 208 45.26 -10.90 13.60
N GLU A 209 46.36 -11.18 12.89
CA GLU A 209 47.66 -11.54 13.45
C GLU A 209 48.31 -10.36 14.18
N GLN A 210 48.30 -9.16 13.57
CA GLN A 210 48.79 -7.94 14.23
C GLN A 210 47.99 -7.66 15.51
N MET A 211 46.66 -7.77 15.49
CA MET A 211 45.82 -7.63 16.69
C MET A 211 46.04 -8.72 17.76
N ALA A 212 46.74 -9.82 17.44
CA ALA A 212 47.10 -10.84 18.41
C ALA A 212 48.39 -10.51 19.19
N THR A 213 49.27 -9.65 18.65
CA THR A 213 50.53 -9.25 19.29
C THR A 213 50.31 -8.49 20.60
N GLN A 214 51.20 -8.70 21.58
CA GLN A 214 51.09 -8.08 22.90
C GLN A 214 51.21 -6.55 22.85
N GLU A 215 52.11 -6.03 22.01
CA GLU A 215 52.29 -4.58 21.79
C GLU A 215 51.03 -3.94 21.20
N THR A 216 50.46 -4.52 20.14
CA THR A 216 49.21 -4.02 19.54
C THR A 216 48.08 -4.09 20.55
N ARG A 217 47.94 -5.18 21.32
CA ARG A 217 46.90 -5.29 22.37
C ARG A 217 47.05 -4.20 23.42
N ALA A 218 48.27 -3.89 23.87
CA ALA A 218 48.53 -2.79 24.80
C ALA A 218 48.16 -1.43 24.20
N LEU A 219 48.54 -1.18 22.94
CA LEU A 219 48.19 0.04 22.20
C LEU A 219 46.67 0.21 22.03
N LEU A 220 45.96 -0.85 21.60
CA LEU A 220 44.50 -0.83 21.45
C LEU A 220 43.80 -0.58 22.80
N MET A 221 44.30 -1.18 23.89
CA MET A 221 43.77 -0.94 25.24
C MET A 221 44.02 0.50 25.71
N ALA A 222 45.20 1.06 25.44
CA ALA A 222 45.52 2.45 25.78
C ALA A 222 44.66 3.44 24.99
N LYS A 223 44.46 3.23 23.67
CA LYS A 223 43.57 4.04 22.84
C LYS A 223 42.11 3.88 23.24
N GLY A 224 41.68 2.68 23.62
CA GLY A 224 40.35 2.41 24.18
C GLY A 224 40.09 3.18 25.47
N LYS A 225 41.03 3.11 26.43
CA LYS A 225 40.98 3.88 27.70
C LYS A 225 40.95 5.39 27.45
N ALA A 226 41.79 5.90 26.56
CA ALA A 226 41.82 7.32 26.21
C ALA A 226 40.48 7.79 25.60
N ARG A 227 39.88 7.00 24.70
CA ARG A 227 38.58 7.31 24.10
C ARG A 227 37.42 7.20 25.10
N PHE A 228 37.49 6.26 26.04
CA PHE A 228 36.53 6.17 27.14
C PHE A 228 36.64 7.39 28.06
N ARG A 229 37.83 7.72 28.57
CA ARG A 229 38.07 8.91 29.41
C ARG A 229 37.64 10.22 28.73
N GLN A 230 37.77 10.33 27.41
CA GLN A 230 37.31 11.49 26.65
C GLN A 230 35.77 11.63 26.61
N ARG A 231 35.04 10.52 26.64
CA ARG A 231 33.56 10.49 26.52
C ARG A 231 32.83 10.37 27.84
N LEU A 232 33.48 9.74 28.81
CA LEU A 232 32.96 9.40 30.13
C LEU A 232 34.01 9.81 31.20
N PRO A 233 34.40 11.10 31.29
CA PRO A 233 35.42 11.56 32.22
C PRO A 233 35.05 11.34 33.70
N HIS A 234 33.80 11.56 34.11
CA HIS A 234 33.38 11.47 35.51
C HIS A 234 33.35 10.01 35.98
N LEU A 235 32.80 9.11 35.16
CA LEU A 235 32.76 7.67 35.38
C LEU A 235 34.16 7.05 35.28
N TYR A 236 35.01 7.51 34.35
CA TYR A 236 36.41 7.09 34.32
C TYR A 236 37.12 7.46 35.63
N ARG A 237 36.96 8.69 36.12
CA ARG A 237 37.54 9.17 37.38
C ARG A 237 37.11 8.30 38.56
N VAL A 238 35.79 8.18 38.76
CA VAL A 238 35.20 7.53 39.93
C VAL A 238 35.36 6.00 39.90
N LEU A 239 35.12 5.36 38.75
CA LEU A 239 34.98 3.91 38.66
C LEU A 239 36.23 3.19 38.13
N VAL A 240 36.89 3.77 37.13
CA VAL A 240 38.02 3.13 36.42
C VAL A 240 39.38 3.50 37.02
N ALA A 241 39.59 4.78 37.31
CA ALA A 241 40.80 5.29 37.96
C ALA A 241 40.70 5.25 39.49
N ARG A 242 39.48 5.21 40.04
CA ARG A 242 39.19 5.20 41.49
C ARG A 242 39.79 6.40 42.22
N GLU A 243 39.79 7.56 41.56
CA GLU A 243 40.23 8.83 42.12
C GLU A 243 39.18 9.33 43.13
N GLY A 244 39.59 9.51 44.40
CA GLY A 244 38.70 9.89 45.49
C GLY A 244 38.36 11.38 45.54
N GLY A 245 37.16 11.73 46.01
CA GLY A 245 36.71 13.10 46.20
C GLY A 245 35.25 13.19 46.66
N LYS A 246 34.81 14.37 47.14
CA LYS A 246 33.38 14.65 47.36
C LYS A 246 32.73 14.97 46.01
N ILE A 247 31.76 14.16 45.59
CA ILE A 247 30.97 14.42 44.38
C ILE A 247 29.93 15.51 44.69
N THR A 248 29.98 16.62 43.96
CA THR A 248 29.00 17.71 44.08
C THR A 248 27.63 17.32 43.52
N ALA A 249 26.58 18.10 43.83
CA ALA A 249 25.23 17.82 43.30
C ALA A 249 25.18 17.87 41.76
N GLN A 250 25.94 18.77 41.13
CA GLN A 250 26.06 18.86 39.68
C GLN A 250 26.80 17.66 39.07
N GLU A 251 27.95 17.28 39.64
CA GLU A 251 28.70 16.09 39.20
C GLU A 251 27.91 14.78 39.37
N LYS A 252 26.93 14.71 40.28
CA LYS A 252 26.01 13.56 40.36
C LYS A 252 25.10 13.47 39.13
N ILE A 253 24.55 14.60 38.67
CA ILE A 253 23.72 14.61 37.46
C ILE A 253 24.58 14.22 36.25
N GLU A 254 25.78 14.79 36.12
CA GLU A 254 26.73 14.45 35.05
C GLU A 254 27.13 12.96 35.08
N LEU A 255 27.44 12.42 36.27
CA LEU A 255 27.76 11.00 36.43
C LEU A 255 26.57 10.08 36.13
N LEU A 256 25.33 10.51 36.39
CA LEU A 256 24.12 9.76 36.03
C LEU A 256 23.92 9.72 34.51
N GLU A 257 24.05 10.86 33.83
CA GLU A 257 24.00 10.92 32.36
C GLU A 257 25.10 10.06 31.72
N GLU A 258 26.30 10.03 32.31
CA GLU A 258 27.39 9.13 31.91
C GLU A 258 27.06 7.65 32.13
N VAL A 259 26.39 7.28 33.24
CA VAL A 259 25.93 5.91 33.50
C VAL A 259 24.84 5.49 32.49
N ILE A 260 23.87 6.36 32.22
CA ILE A 260 22.84 6.15 31.18
C ILE A 260 23.50 5.95 29.81
N TYR A 261 24.46 6.82 29.46
CA TYR A 261 25.23 6.69 28.21
C TYR A 261 26.01 5.38 28.16
N LEU A 262 26.67 4.97 29.25
CA LEU A 262 27.42 3.72 29.33
C LEU A 262 26.51 2.53 28.99
N VAL A 263 25.39 2.38 29.69
CA VAL A 263 24.47 1.25 29.54
C VAL A 263 23.89 1.22 28.12
N ASN A 264 23.34 2.33 27.64
CA ASN A 264 22.77 2.42 26.29
C ASN A 264 23.83 2.12 25.21
N THR A 265 25.06 2.59 25.38
CA THR A 265 26.19 2.34 24.45
C THR A 265 26.67 0.89 24.52
N TYR A 266 26.71 0.28 25.71
CA TYR A 266 27.05 -1.13 25.91
C TYR A 266 26.01 -2.05 25.26
N GLN A 267 24.71 -1.82 25.53
CA GLN A 267 23.62 -2.56 24.89
C GLN A 267 23.61 -2.41 23.36
N LYS A 268 23.98 -1.24 22.82
CA LYS A 268 24.00 -0.97 21.37
C LYS A 268 25.20 -1.58 20.65
N PHE A 269 26.38 -1.60 21.26
CA PHE A 269 27.62 -1.99 20.57
C PHE A 269 28.31 -3.24 21.12
N CYS A 270 28.29 -3.48 22.43
CA CYS A 270 28.91 -4.65 23.04
C CYS A 270 28.01 -5.89 22.91
N LEU A 271 26.70 -5.74 23.12
CA LEU A 271 25.71 -6.83 22.95
C LEU A 271 25.17 -7.01 21.53
N LYS A 272 25.70 -6.26 20.54
CA LYS A 272 25.16 -6.24 19.16
C LYS A 272 25.00 -7.63 18.56
N THR A 273 26.01 -8.50 18.68
CA THR A 273 25.99 -9.86 18.09
C THR A 273 24.86 -10.72 18.68
N GLU A 274 24.67 -10.66 20.00
CA GLU A 274 23.62 -11.42 20.68
C GLU A 274 22.23 -10.87 20.34
N ARG A 275 22.08 -9.53 20.34
CA ARG A 275 20.85 -8.86 19.90
C ARG A 275 20.48 -9.24 18.48
N THR A 276 21.41 -9.20 17.52
CA THR A 276 21.16 -9.63 16.13
C THR A 276 20.78 -11.11 16.03
N ARG A 277 21.33 -11.99 16.89
CA ARG A 277 20.92 -13.40 16.97
C ARG A 277 19.47 -13.52 17.46
N LYS A 278 19.15 -12.90 18.60
CA LYS A 278 17.80 -12.91 19.21
C LYS A 278 16.75 -12.30 18.27
N ASP A 279 17.07 -11.19 17.60
CA ASP A 279 16.24 -10.52 16.59
C ASP A 279 15.88 -11.49 15.45
N LYS A 280 16.89 -12.18 14.88
CA LYS A 280 16.68 -13.15 13.81
C LYS A 280 15.84 -14.33 14.26
N LEU A 281 16.08 -14.88 15.46
CA LEU A 281 15.27 -15.96 16.02
C LEU A 281 13.81 -15.52 16.17
N LEU A 282 13.58 -14.35 16.77
CA LEU A 282 12.23 -13.82 17.01
C LEU A 282 11.47 -13.57 15.70
N LYS A 283 12.09 -12.91 14.70
CA LYS A 283 11.49 -12.71 13.37
C LYS A 283 11.19 -14.04 12.65
N THR A 284 12.10 -15.02 12.74
CA THR A 284 11.86 -16.37 12.18
C THR A 284 10.65 -17.03 12.84
N ARG A 285 10.51 -16.88 14.16
CA ARG A 285 9.42 -17.46 14.93
C ARG A 285 8.07 -16.78 14.67
N ILE A 286 8.05 -15.45 14.57
CA ILE A 286 6.86 -14.69 14.16
C ILE A 286 6.40 -15.12 12.75
N GLY A 287 7.33 -15.30 11.81
CA GLY A 287 7.01 -15.82 10.47
C GLY A 287 6.36 -17.20 10.50
N ARG A 288 6.85 -18.12 11.36
CA ARG A 288 6.22 -19.45 11.56
C ARG A 288 4.81 -19.36 12.15
N ILE A 289 4.59 -18.45 13.10
CA ILE A 289 3.26 -18.19 13.67
C ILE A 289 2.33 -17.66 12.58
N GLN A 290 2.76 -16.68 11.79
CA GLN A 290 1.97 -16.16 10.67
C GLN A 290 1.58 -17.27 9.69
N THR A 291 2.53 -18.10 9.24
CA THR A 291 2.24 -19.22 8.33
C THR A 291 1.20 -20.18 8.92
N TYR A 292 1.37 -20.59 10.18
CA TYR A 292 0.42 -21.48 10.86
C TYR A 292 -0.99 -20.88 10.95
N VAL A 293 -1.11 -19.59 11.30
CA VAL A 293 -2.41 -18.93 11.42
C VAL A 293 -3.05 -18.70 10.05
N GLN A 294 -2.29 -18.31 9.03
CA GLN A 294 -2.76 -18.20 7.64
C GLN A 294 -3.24 -19.54 7.08
N GLU A 295 -2.56 -20.65 7.41
CA GLU A 295 -3.01 -21.99 7.01
C GLU A 295 -4.24 -22.46 7.79
N LYS A 296 -4.38 -22.12 9.07
CA LYS A 296 -5.47 -22.59 9.94
C LYS A 296 -6.76 -21.76 9.80
N TYR A 297 -6.62 -20.46 9.56
CA TYR A 297 -7.71 -19.48 9.47
C TYR A 297 -7.58 -18.68 8.16
N PRO A 298 -7.75 -19.33 6.99
CA PRO A 298 -7.52 -18.69 5.69
C PRO A 298 -8.50 -17.53 5.42
N GLU A 299 -9.71 -17.57 5.99
CA GLU A 299 -10.72 -16.52 5.86
C GLU A 299 -10.37 -15.24 6.63
N ALA A 300 -9.44 -15.30 7.59
CA ALA A 300 -9.06 -14.18 8.46
C ALA A 300 -7.91 -13.30 7.92
N GLU A 301 -7.30 -13.67 6.78
CA GLU A 301 -6.25 -12.94 6.06
C GLU A 301 -5.22 -12.21 6.97
N VAL A 302 -4.43 -12.99 7.72
CA VAL A 302 -3.54 -12.49 8.79
C VAL A 302 -2.14 -12.10 8.29
N TYR A 303 -1.61 -10.95 8.69
CA TYR A 303 -0.21 -10.56 8.46
C TYR A 303 0.48 -10.02 9.72
N LEU A 304 1.72 -10.45 10.00
CA LEU A 304 2.48 -10.08 11.20
C LEU A 304 3.74 -9.28 10.85
N PHE A 305 3.74 -8.00 11.20
CA PHE A 305 4.84 -7.07 10.94
C PHE A 305 5.72 -6.89 12.19
N ALA A 306 6.85 -7.60 12.23
CA ALA A 306 7.76 -7.63 13.37
C ALA A 306 8.76 -6.46 13.37
N TYR A 307 8.66 -5.54 14.35
CA TYR A 307 9.54 -4.39 14.50
C TYR A 307 10.21 -4.34 15.88
N SER A 308 11.51 -4.07 15.92
CA SER A 308 12.15 -3.65 17.16
C SER A 308 11.73 -2.21 17.47
N ASN A 309 11.50 -1.88 18.74
CA ASN A 309 11.13 -0.50 19.10
C ASN A 309 12.25 0.50 18.75
N ASP A 310 13.52 0.06 18.73
CA ASP A 310 14.65 0.89 18.25
C ASP A 310 14.46 1.31 16.77
N ASP A 311 14.03 0.38 15.92
CA ASP A 311 13.77 0.68 14.51
C ASP A 311 12.49 1.51 14.34
N TYR A 312 11.42 1.18 15.08
CA TYR A 312 10.16 1.94 15.07
C TYR A 312 10.39 3.42 15.46
N ARG A 313 11.11 3.69 16.55
CA ARG A 313 11.47 5.05 17.03
C ARG A 313 12.26 5.87 16.00
N ASP A 314 13.02 5.21 15.14
CA ASP A 314 13.80 5.84 14.07
C ASP A 314 13.04 5.91 12.73
N GLY A 315 11.78 5.46 12.66
CA GLY A 315 11.03 5.35 11.40
C GLY A 315 11.61 4.30 10.43
N LYS A 316 12.37 3.32 10.92
CA LYS A 316 13.05 2.32 10.09
C LYS A 316 12.14 1.14 9.80
N HIS A 317 11.26 1.37 8.83
CA HIS A 317 10.48 0.32 8.21
C HIS A 317 11.32 -0.33 7.09
N GLY A 318 10.98 -1.57 6.71
CA GLY A 318 11.76 -2.34 5.73
C GLY A 318 11.88 -1.64 4.37
N THR A 319 12.88 -2.02 3.58
CA THR A 319 13.19 -1.36 2.29
C THR A 319 12.37 -1.94 1.13
N THR A 320 11.97 -1.07 0.20
CA THR A 320 11.41 -1.48 -1.10
C THR A 320 12.41 -2.36 -1.87
N LEU A 321 13.70 -2.26 -1.60
CA LEU A 321 14.74 -3.14 -2.16
C LEU A 321 14.64 -4.59 -1.65
N GLU A 322 13.89 -4.87 -0.59
CA GLU A 322 13.68 -6.21 -0.01
C GLU A 322 12.25 -6.73 -0.23
N SER A 323 11.23 -5.86 -0.16
CA SER A 323 9.83 -6.25 -0.34
C SER A 323 9.01 -5.15 -1.04
N LYS A 324 8.15 -5.55 -1.99
CA LYS A 324 7.20 -4.66 -2.69
C LYS A 324 6.16 -4.00 -1.77
N GLU A 325 5.92 -4.55 -0.58
CA GLU A 325 4.97 -3.95 0.38
C GLU A 325 5.64 -2.99 1.36
N ALA A 326 6.98 -2.95 1.39
CA ALA A 326 7.72 -2.12 2.31
C ALA A 326 8.00 -0.74 1.71
N SER A 327 7.59 0.31 2.42
CA SER A 327 7.71 1.71 1.98
C SER A 327 9.15 2.25 1.93
N GLY A 328 10.10 1.54 2.55
CA GLY A 328 11.49 1.99 2.58
C GLY A 328 11.67 3.38 3.17
N SER A 329 12.58 4.14 2.56
CA SER A 329 12.89 5.51 2.94
C SER A 329 11.76 6.52 2.69
N ALA A 330 10.68 6.15 1.99
CA ALA A 330 9.58 7.05 1.64
C ALA A 330 8.97 7.68 2.91
N TYR A 331 8.47 6.86 3.81
CA TYR A 331 7.62 7.36 4.88
C TYR A 331 8.33 7.63 6.20
N GLN A 332 9.32 6.85 6.61
CA GLN A 332 9.95 7.01 7.93
C GLN A 332 8.94 7.33 9.07
N LEU A 333 9.03 8.49 9.73
CA LEU A 333 8.09 8.89 10.80
C LEU A 333 6.71 9.30 10.28
N ILE A 334 6.58 9.68 9.00
CA ILE A 334 5.28 9.79 8.31
C ILE A 334 4.57 8.43 8.37
N LEU A 335 5.29 7.30 8.32
CA LEU A 335 4.64 5.98 8.39
C LEU A 335 3.97 5.78 9.75
N ASN A 336 4.71 6.04 10.83
CA ASN A 336 4.25 5.88 12.21
C ASN A 336 3.07 6.78 12.57
N TYR A 337 3.11 8.04 12.16
CA TYR A 337 2.23 9.08 12.72
C TYR A 337 1.18 9.61 11.74
N GLU A 338 1.28 9.26 10.46
CA GLU A 338 0.39 9.72 9.39
C GLU A 338 -0.19 8.55 8.57
N THR A 339 0.64 7.74 7.93
CA THR A 339 0.19 6.79 6.88
C THR A 339 -0.41 5.49 7.42
N LEU A 340 0.20 4.86 8.43
CA LEU A 340 -0.34 3.63 9.02
C LEU A 340 -1.42 3.87 10.07
N MET A 341 -1.51 5.12 10.56
CA MET A 341 -2.41 5.60 11.62
C MET A 341 -2.21 4.91 12.99
N PRO A 342 -2.65 5.53 14.10
CA PRO A 342 -2.71 4.85 15.38
C PRO A 342 -3.69 3.67 15.33
N GLY A 343 -3.14 2.46 15.27
CA GLY A 343 -3.91 1.23 15.45
C GLY A 343 -4.34 1.00 16.89
N ILE A 344 -5.26 0.04 17.09
CA ILE A 344 -5.67 -0.36 18.43
C ILE A 344 -4.61 -1.27 19.05
N GLN A 345 -4.35 -1.07 20.34
CA GLN A 345 -3.49 -1.93 21.16
C GLN A 345 -4.31 -3.10 21.69
N PHE A 346 -3.96 -4.33 21.30
CA PHE A 346 -4.53 -5.55 21.88
C PHE A 346 -3.86 -5.91 23.21
N THR A 347 -2.59 -5.51 23.39
CA THR A 347 -1.87 -5.54 24.66
C THR A 347 -2.23 -4.33 25.55
N PRO A 348 -2.22 -4.42 26.89
CA PRO A 348 -2.62 -3.33 27.79
C PRO A 348 -1.57 -2.22 27.97
N MET A 349 -0.60 -2.14 27.04
CA MET A 349 0.51 -1.20 27.08
C MET A 349 0.10 0.17 26.54
N VAL A 350 0.61 1.20 27.21
CA VAL A 350 0.36 2.61 26.89
C VAL A 350 1.59 3.17 26.16
N PRO A 351 1.45 3.65 24.90
CA PRO A 351 2.51 4.36 24.21
C PRO A 351 2.87 5.65 24.95
N ILE A 352 4.15 5.78 25.34
CA ILE A 352 4.58 6.85 26.25
C ILE A 352 4.28 8.26 25.72
N HIS A 353 4.23 8.47 24.40
CA HIS A 353 3.87 9.76 23.80
C HIS A 353 2.44 10.25 24.08
N PHE A 354 1.54 9.42 24.62
CA PHE A 354 0.25 9.89 25.15
C PHE A 354 0.38 10.53 26.54
N LEU A 355 1.40 10.15 27.32
CA LEU A 355 1.64 10.57 28.70
C LEU A 355 2.56 11.81 28.81
N MET A 356 2.98 12.34 27.66
CA MET A 356 3.96 13.41 27.55
C MET A 356 3.31 14.70 27.05
N PRO A 357 3.67 15.89 27.60
CA PRO A 357 3.20 17.16 27.08
C PRO A 357 3.77 17.45 25.70
N GLU A 358 3.07 18.26 24.90
CA GLU A 358 3.45 18.62 23.52
C GLU A 358 4.87 19.21 23.43
N GLU A 359 5.30 20.00 24.43
CA GLU A 359 6.65 20.54 24.53
C GLU A 359 7.76 19.48 24.53
N VAL A 360 7.48 18.31 25.10
CA VAL A 360 8.41 17.17 25.20
C VAL A 360 8.29 16.29 23.96
N ASN A 361 7.06 15.95 23.55
CA ASN A 361 6.79 15.15 22.34
C ASN A 361 7.36 15.78 21.07
N SER A 362 7.26 17.11 20.92
CA SER A 362 7.80 17.84 19.77
C SER A 362 9.33 17.84 19.71
N LYS A 363 10.03 17.47 20.78
CA LYS A 363 11.49 17.58 20.92
C LYS A 363 12.12 16.24 21.32
N ARG A 364 12.50 15.45 20.32
CA ARG A 364 13.12 14.11 20.47
C ARG A 364 14.16 14.02 21.60
N VAL A 365 15.08 14.99 21.72
CA VAL A 365 16.11 15.01 22.78
C VAL A 365 15.52 15.15 24.19
N GLN A 366 14.45 15.93 24.37
CA GLN A 366 13.78 16.09 25.67
C GLN A 366 12.98 14.83 26.01
N TYR A 367 12.27 14.27 25.03
CA TYR A 367 11.57 13.00 25.17
C TYR A 367 12.53 11.85 25.54
N GLU A 368 13.61 11.64 24.78
CA GLU A 368 14.60 10.58 25.04
C GLU A 368 15.24 10.73 26.43
N ARG A 369 15.54 11.96 26.88
CA ARG A 369 16.07 12.22 28.22
C ARG A 369 15.06 11.86 29.32
N LEU A 370 13.79 12.24 29.15
CA LEU A 370 12.74 11.96 30.13
C LEU A 370 12.40 10.47 30.20
N VAL A 371 12.37 9.78 29.05
CA VAL A 371 12.22 8.32 28.99
C VAL A 371 13.42 7.62 29.61
N ASN A 372 14.66 8.09 29.41
CA ASN A 372 15.81 7.53 30.13
C ASN A 372 15.68 7.71 31.65
N TYR A 373 15.23 8.86 32.15
CA TYR A 373 14.99 9.02 33.59
C TYR A 373 13.91 8.07 34.14
N LEU A 374 12.89 7.75 33.35
CA LEU A 374 11.91 6.70 33.66
C LEU A 374 12.55 5.30 33.67
N ARG A 375 13.26 4.91 32.60
CA ARG A 375 13.96 3.60 32.47
C ARG A 375 14.92 3.32 33.63
N PHE A 376 15.58 4.35 34.13
CA PHE A 376 16.58 4.30 35.21
C PHE A 376 16.02 4.73 36.58
N HIS A 377 14.70 4.65 36.81
CA HIS A 377 14.07 4.88 38.12
C HIS A 377 14.46 6.21 38.80
N CYS A 378 14.68 7.26 38.01
CA CYS A 378 15.00 8.61 38.48
C CYS A 378 13.75 9.49 38.66
N LEU A 379 12.56 8.96 38.31
CA LEU A 379 11.26 9.63 38.41
C LEU A 379 10.21 8.66 38.95
N ASP A 380 9.50 9.12 39.98
CA ASP A 380 8.41 8.42 40.68
C ASP A 380 7.03 8.66 40.04
N LEU A 381 6.89 9.69 39.20
CA LEU A 381 5.61 10.12 38.59
C LEU A 381 4.87 9.05 37.78
N TYR A 382 5.59 8.02 37.31
CA TYR A 382 5.04 6.95 36.49
C TYR A 382 4.94 5.61 37.25
N ASP A 383 5.28 5.56 38.54
CA ASP A 383 5.43 4.30 39.28
C ASP A 383 4.17 3.43 39.29
N GLY A 384 2.98 4.03 39.27
CA GLY A 384 1.70 3.33 39.21
C GLY A 384 1.36 2.68 37.86
N MET A 385 2.15 2.94 36.81
CA MET A 385 1.90 2.37 35.47
C MET A 385 3.18 1.96 34.70
N LYS A 386 4.38 2.07 35.30
CA LYS A 386 5.68 1.86 34.64
C LYS A 386 5.86 0.50 33.95
N GLU A 387 5.19 -0.54 34.45
CA GLU A 387 5.21 -1.91 33.90
C GLU A 387 4.28 -2.06 32.67
N ARG A 388 3.46 -1.04 32.41
CA ARG A 388 2.51 -0.96 31.28
C ARG A 388 2.91 0.09 30.24
N LEU A 389 4.19 0.45 30.15
CA LEU A 389 4.68 1.48 29.23
C LEU A 389 5.42 0.88 28.03
N VAL A 390 5.16 1.43 26.84
CA VAL A 390 5.91 1.09 25.62
C VAL A 390 6.47 2.35 24.96
N ASP A 391 7.79 2.37 24.74
CA ASP A 391 8.48 3.51 24.12
C ASP A 391 8.46 3.40 22.59
N LEU A 392 7.38 3.88 21.98
CA LEU A 392 7.24 4.02 20.53
C LEU A 392 7.87 5.31 19.97
N GLY A 393 8.50 6.11 20.84
CA GLY A 393 9.20 7.33 20.46
C GLY A 393 8.36 8.61 20.60
N SER A 394 9.05 9.73 20.45
CA SER A 394 8.46 11.07 20.39
C SER A 394 7.60 11.23 19.13
N THR A 395 6.56 12.05 19.21
CA THR A 395 5.78 12.54 18.06
C THR A 395 6.25 13.95 17.64
N PRO A 396 7.39 14.09 16.94
CA PRO A 396 7.85 15.40 16.46
C PRO A 396 6.89 15.95 15.40
N PRO A 397 6.82 17.29 15.23
CA PRO A 397 6.14 17.87 14.09
C PRO A 397 6.78 17.41 12.78
N LEU A 398 5.95 17.12 11.77
CA LEU A 398 6.40 16.87 10.41
C LEU A 398 6.71 18.23 9.77
N THR A 399 7.84 18.82 10.13
CA THR A 399 8.25 20.16 9.66
C THR A 399 8.44 20.19 8.15
N LEU A 400 8.41 21.39 7.55
CA LEU A 400 8.70 21.56 6.12
C LEU A 400 10.05 20.93 5.74
N ASP A 401 11.11 21.18 6.51
CA ASP A 401 12.43 20.54 6.33
C ASP A 401 12.35 19.01 6.34
N TYR A 402 11.53 18.43 7.23
CA TYR A 402 11.32 16.99 7.30
C TYR A 402 10.56 16.48 6.07
N MET A 403 9.52 17.19 5.62
CA MET A 403 8.76 16.84 4.41
C MET A 403 9.62 16.93 3.14
N ILE A 404 10.47 17.96 3.01
CA ILE A 404 11.44 18.09 1.90
C ILE A 404 12.42 16.92 1.89
N ALA A 405 12.98 16.57 3.06
CA ALA A 405 13.93 15.47 3.21
C ALA A 405 13.34 14.08 2.88
N HIS A 406 12.01 13.95 2.84
CA HIS A 406 11.28 12.72 2.52
C HIS A 406 10.34 12.92 1.30
N SER A 407 10.64 13.91 0.46
CA SER A 407 9.78 14.30 -0.66
C SER A 407 9.56 13.15 -1.64
N GLY A 408 10.52 12.22 -1.81
CA GLY A 408 10.35 11.00 -2.60
C GLY A 408 9.14 10.13 -2.22
N ALA A 409 8.53 10.31 -1.03
CA ALA A 409 7.27 9.68 -0.62
C ALA A 409 6.11 9.87 -1.62
N VAL A 410 6.08 10.97 -2.37
CA VAL A 410 5.03 11.21 -3.37
C VAL A 410 5.11 10.25 -4.55
N TYR A 411 6.32 9.82 -4.93
CA TYR A 411 6.52 8.87 -6.01
C TYR A 411 6.18 7.44 -5.57
N TRP A 412 6.37 7.09 -4.29
CA TRP A 412 5.91 5.81 -3.75
C TRP A 412 4.39 5.62 -3.92
N GLU A 413 3.59 6.68 -3.85
CA GLU A 413 2.16 6.56 -4.16
C GLU A 413 1.88 6.28 -5.64
N SER A 414 2.77 6.63 -6.57
CA SER A 414 2.67 6.20 -7.98
C SER A 414 2.85 4.68 -8.09
N PHE A 415 3.77 4.11 -7.31
CA PHE A 415 3.98 2.67 -7.21
C PHE A 415 2.77 1.96 -6.57
N LYS A 416 2.23 2.46 -5.44
CA LYS A 416 1.02 1.88 -4.83
C LYS A 416 -0.23 2.04 -5.68
N ALA A 417 -0.38 3.16 -6.40
CA ALA A 417 -1.46 3.36 -7.38
C ALA A 417 -1.45 2.25 -8.43
N SER A 418 -0.29 2.00 -9.07
CA SER A 418 -0.13 0.98 -10.12
C SER A 418 -0.56 -0.44 -9.72
N SER A 419 -0.58 -0.73 -8.41
CA SER A 419 -1.01 -2.01 -7.83
C SER A 419 -2.53 -2.19 -7.77
N GLY A 420 -3.33 -1.23 -8.24
CA GLY A 420 -4.80 -1.34 -8.32
C GLY A 420 -5.59 -0.33 -7.48
N ASN A 421 -4.90 0.59 -6.78
CA ASN A 421 -5.49 1.37 -5.68
C ASN A 421 -5.25 2.89 -5.80
N LEU A 422 -5.46 3.42 -7.01
CA LEU A 422 -5.34 4.85 -7.31
C LEU A 422 -6.13 5.78 -6.37
N PRO A 423 -7.38 5.48 -5.93
CA PRO A 423 -8.11 6.38 -5.04
C PRO A 423 -7.42 6.57 -3.69
N LYS A 424 -6.97 5.48 -3.05
CA LYS A 424 -6.23 5.54 -1.77
C LYS A 424 -4.88 6.25 -1.95
N ALA A 425 -4.21 5.99 -3.08
CA ALA A 425 -2.93 6.63 -3.39
C ALA A 425 -3.05 8.14 -3.59
N LEU A 426 -4.13 8.62 -4.25
CA LEU A 426 -4.42 10.05 -4.36
C LEU A 426 -4.73 10.68 -3.00
N LEU A 427 -5.57 10.06 -2.18
CA LEU A 427 -5.84 10.58 -0.82
C LEU A 427 -4.57 10.66 0.03
N ASN A 428 -3.66 9.69 -0.13
CA ASN A 428 -2.36 9.73 0.51
C ASN A 428 -1.49 10.88 -0.04
N LEU A 429 -1.39 11.04 -1.36
CA LEU A 429 -0.63 12.11 -2.01
C LEU A 429 -1.13 13.51 -1.61
N LEU A 430 -2.44 13.76 -1.69
CA LEU A 430 -3.06 15.02 -1.27
C LEU A 430 -2.75 15.33 0.20
N ARG A 431 -2.72 14.30 1.06
CA ARG A 431 -2.35 14.48 2.46
C ARG A 431 -0.85 14.77 2.65
N LEU A 432 0.03 14.19 1.83
CA LEU A 432 1.45 14.54 1.82
C LEU A 432 1.64 15.99 1.36
N GLU A 433 1.00 16.42 0.26
CA GLU A 433 1.00 17.81 -0.21
C GLU A 433 0.60 18.77 0.92
N MET A 434 -0.50 18.46 1.62
CA MET A 434 -1.02 19.27 2.70
C MET A 434 -0.06 19.40 3.91
N LEU A 435 0.85 18.44 4.12
CA LEU A 435 1.86 18.53 5.18
C LEU A 435 3.02 19.49 4.84
N PHE A 436 3.21 19.89 3.57
CA PHE A 436 4.17 20.95 3.22
C PHE A 436 3.68 22.34 3.66
N ASP A 437 2.37 22.54 3.90
CA ASP A 437 1.82 23.80 4.41
C ASP A 437 1.97 23.87 5.95
N PRO A 438 2.72 24.86 6.51
CA PRO A 438 2.90 25.01 7.95
C PRO A 438 1.60 25.23 8.76
N ARG A 439 0.47 25.51 8.09
CA ARG A 439 -0.85 25.64 8.70
C ARG A 439 -1.50 24.27 8.95
N PHE A 440 -1.19 23.28 8.11
CA PHE A 440 -1.82 21.95 8.11
C PHE A 440 -0.84 20.79 8.42
N ASN A 441 0.44 21.09 8.72
CA ASN A 441 1.53 20.14 9.01
C ASN A 441 1.42 19.34 10.34
N ILE A 442 0.20 19.19 10.88
CA ILE A 442 -0.09 18.30 12.00
C ILE A 442 -0.30 16.87 11.49
N SER A 443 0.22 15.86 12.21
CA SER A 443 0.04 14.44 11.88
C SER A 443 -1.29 13.86 12.39
N ILE A 444 -1.79 12.76 11.82
CA ILE A 444 -3.00 12.08 12.33
C ILE A 444 -2.86 11.69 13.81
N MET A 445 -1.67 11.26 14.25
CA MET A 445 -1.42 10.93 15.66
C MET A 445 -1.66 12.13 16.61
N GLU A 446 -1.30 13.35 16.20
CA GLU A 446 -1.59 14.55 17.00
C GLU A 446 -3.04 15.03 16.83
N LEU A 447 -3.67 14.79 15.67
CA LEU A 447 -5.12 15.00 15.51
C LEU A 447 -5.95 14.07 16.40
N VAL A 448 -5.55 12.82 16.61
CA VAL A 448 -6.23 11.92 17.56
C VAL A 448 -6.18 12.50 18.99
N LYS A 449 -5.06 13.12 19.39
CA LYS A 449 -4.93 13.78 20.69
C LYS A 449 -5.68 15.11 20.77
N GLN A 450 -5.90 15.79 19.64
CA GLN A 450 -6.46 17.14 19.55
C GLN A 450 -7.36 17.26 18.29
N PRO A 451 -8.53 16.59 18.26
CA PRO A 451 -9.33 16.41 17.04
C PRO A 451 -9.89 17.71 16.44
N ASP A 452 -10.05 18.74 17.27
CA ASP A 452 -10.59 20.04 16.87
C ASP A 452 -9.50 21.05 16.41
N ARG A 453 -8.22 20.67 16.41
CA ARG A 453 -7.08 21.59 16.14
C ARG A 453 -7.10 22.25 14.76
N LEU A 454 -7.71 21.62 13.77
CA LEU A 454 -7.85 22.18 12.41
C LEU A 454 -9.13 23.02 12.23
N ASN A 455 -10.13 22.90 13.12
CA ASN A 455 -11.41 23.63 13.01
C ASN A 455 -11.18 25.16 13.02
N ARG A 456 -10.05 25.63 13.56
CA ARG A 456 -9.61 27.03 13.54
C ARG A 456 -9.40 27.63 12.14
N TYR A 457 -9.40 26.82 11.08
CA TYR A 457 -9.24 27.27 9.69
C TYR A 457 -10.57 27.38 8.93
N VAL A 458 -11.70 27.27 9.63
CA VAL A 458 -13.05 27.24 9.05
C VAL A 458 -13.97 28.26 9.75
N GLN A 459 -13.41 29.43 10.10
CA GLN A 459 -13.97 30.38 11.07
C GLN A 459 -15.27 31.10 10.64
N ASP A 460 -15.63 31.05 9.36
CA ASP A 460 -16.75 31.80 8.78
C ASP A 460 -17.84 30.89 8.16
N LEU A 461 -18.01 29.66 8.67
CA LEU A 461 -19.12 28.80 8.25
C LEU A 461 -20.46 29.35 8.75
N GLU A 462 -21.42 29.53 7.84
CA GLU A 462 -22.81 29.75 8.22
C GLU A 462 -23.34 28.51 8.99
N PRO A 463 -24.15 28.70 10.04
CA PRO A 463 -24.73 27.59 10.79
C PRO A 463 -25.65 26.78 9.88
N VAL A 464 -25.49 25.44 9.89
CA VAL A 464 -26.44 24.54 9.22
C VAL A 464 -27.82 24.78 9.83
N ALA A 465 -28.83 25.08 9.01
CA ALA A 465 -30.19 25.21 9.48
C ALA A 465 -30.61 23.97 10.28
N GLU A 466 -31.36 24.19 11.37
CA GLU A 466 -32.00 23.10 12.10
C GLU A 466 -33.11 22.52 11.22
N GLU A 467 -32.78 21.46 10.47
CA GLU A 467 -33.77 20.58 9.85
C GLU A 467 -34.77 20.18 10.95
N PRO A 468 -36.08 20.40 10.78
CA PRO A 468 -37.07 20.06 11.81
C PRO A 468 -36.99 18.56 12.12
N GLU A 469 -37.15 18.19 13.40
CA GLU A 469 -37.19 16.78 13.78
C GLU A 469 -38.22 16.05 12.92
N PRO A 470 -37.87 14.89 12.31
CA PRO A 470 -38.80 14.15 11.49
C PRO A 470 -39.97 13.71 12.36
N GLN A 471 -41.14 14.29 12.11
CA GLN A 471 -42.38 13.80 12.69
C GLN A 471 -42.58 12.37 12.17
N GLU A 472 -42.82 11.43 13.07
CA GLU A 472 -43.10 10.03 12.74
C GLU A 472 -44.48 9.90 12.09
N GLU A 473 -44.60 10.35 10.83
CA GLU A 473 -45.73 9.99 9.97
C GLU A 473 -45.43 8.65 9.29
N GLU A 474 -46.11 7.60 9.76
CA GLU A 474 -46.12 6.28 9.11
C GLU A 474 -46.87 6.33 7.77
N GLU A 475 -46.25 6.86 6.72
CA GLU A 475 -46.71 6.62 5.35
C GLU A 475 -45.94 5.44 4.71
N GLU A 476 -46.64 4.33 4.47
CA GLU A 476 -46.17 3.23 3.63
C GLU A 476 -46.11 3.67 2.15
N GLY A 477 -45.06 4.43 1.80
CA GLY A 477 -44.75 4.84 0.43
C GLY A 477 -44.25 3.68 -0.43
N ASP A 478 -44.96 3.39 -1.53
CA ASP A 478 -44.72 2.22 -2.38
C ASP A 478 -43.39 2.30 -3.16
N PHE A 479 -42.49 1.35 -2.88
CA PHE A 479 -41.12 1.26 -3.42
C PHE A 479 -41.05 1.06 -4.94
N PHE A 480 -42.17 0.79 -5.62
CA PHE A 480 -42.21 0.44 -7.05
C PHE A 480 -42.62 1.58 -8.00
N ALA A 481 -42.85 2.81 -7.52
CA ALA A 481 -43.30 3.92 -8.36
C ALA A 481 -42.25 4.45 -9.38
N ASP A 482 -40.95 4.23 -9.14
CA ASP A 482 -39.85 4.77 -9.97
C ASP A 482 -39.68 4.11 -11.36
N TYR A 483 -40.52 3.13 -11.72
CA TYR A 483 -40.49 2.47 -13.04
C TYR A 483 -41.46 3.05 -14.09
N GLY A 484 -42.00 4.25 -13.86
CA GLY A 484 -42.35 5.18 -14.96
C GLY A 484 -43.73 5.08 -15.63
N ILE A 485 -44.82 4.92 -14.86
CA ILE A 485 -46.23 4.90 -15.32
C ILE A 485 -47.14 5.55 -14.23
N VAL A 486 -48.03 6.53 -14.46
CA VAL A 486 -48.36 7.37 -15.65
C VAL A 486 -49.13 8.64 -15.23
N SER A 487 -49.17 9.66 -16.11
CA SER A 487 -50.04 10.88 -16.09
C SER A 487 -49.84 11.94 -15.01
N GLY A 488 -49.55 13.17 -15.46
CA GLY A 488 -49.23 14.30 -14.60
C GLY A 488 -50.41 15.00 -13.91
N ALA A 489 -50.07 15.60 -12.77
CA ALA A 489 -50.60 16.87 -12.28
C ALA A 489 -49.43 17.62 -11.61
N GLN A 490 -49.46 18.96 -11.64
CA GLN A 490 -48.47 19.78 -10.93
C GLN A 490 -48.73 19.76 -9.42
N VAL A 491 -47.68 19.69 -8.62
CA VAL A 491 -47.64 20.27 -7.27
C VAL A 491 -46.30 20.98 -7.13
N GLU A 492 -46.33 22.24 -6.71
CA GLU A 492 -45.15 23.05 -6.45
C GLU A 492 -44.66 22.85 -4.99
N GLN A 493 -43.38 23.19 -4.80
CA GLN A 493 -42.55 23.33 -3.59
C GLN A 493 -43.29 23.67 -2.26
N GLU A 494 -42.75 23.40 -1.07
CA GLU A 494 -41.48 23.96 -0.57
C GLU A 494 -40.71 23.05 0.41
N GLY A 495 -39.44 22.82 0.09
CA GLY A 495 -38.35 22.54 1.01
C GLY A 495 -37.10 23.21 0.45
N GLU A 496 -36.26 23.84 1.28
CA GLU A 496 -35.14 24.67 0.80
C GLU A 496 -34.14 23.84 -0.04
N ILE A 497 -34.17 24.07 -1.35
CA ILE A 497 -33.23 23.48 -2.30
C ILE A 497 -31.91 24.23 -2.16
N MET A 498 -30.91 23.61 -1.51
CA MET A 498 -29.52 24.08 -1.62
C MET A 498 -29.16 24.19 -3.12
N ALA A 499 -28.47 25.26 -3.50
CA ALA A 499 -28.27 25.54 -4.92
C ALA A 499 -27.44 24.44 -5.61
N GLU A 500 -27.66 24.20 -6.90
CA GLU A 500 -26.84 23.25 -7.69
C GLU A 500 -25.33 23.54 -7.60
N ALA A 501 -24.95 24.80 -7.31
CA ALA A 501 -23.59 25.22 -7.05
C ALA A 501 -22.95 24.59 -5.79
N ASP A 502 -23.69 24.50 -4.68
CA ASP A 502 -23.19 23.89 -3.43
C ASP A 502 -22.92 22.39 -3.59
N PHE A 503 -23.60 21.76 -4.56
CA PHE A 503 -23.35 20.37 -4.91
C PHE A 503 -22.10 20.18 -5.80
N ALA A 504 -21.50 21.20 -6.39
CA ALA A 504 -20.27 21.05 -7.18
C ALA A 504 -19.04 20.71 -6.30
N SER A 505 -18.98 21.26 -5.08
CA SER A 505 -17.81 21.27 -4.19
C SER A 505 -17.70 20.09 -3.21
N GLY A 506 -18.60 19.10 -3.32
CA GLY A 506 -18.64 17.94 -2.41
C GLY A 506 -19.37 18.23 -1.09
N LEU A 507 -19.18 17.39 -0.07
CA LEU A 507 -19.76 17.61 1.27
C LEU A 507 -19.13 18.86 1.92
N SER A 508 -19.95 19.78 2.42
CA SER A 508 -19.45 20.98 3.12
C SER A 508 -18.83 20.62 4.48
N ILE A 509 -17.86 21.43 4.94
CA ILE A 509 -17.21 21.19 6.23
C ILE A 509 -18.19 21.34 7.40
N ALA A 510 -19.25 22.14 7.25
CA ALA A 510 -20.30 22.27 8.27
C ALA A 510 -20.99 20.91 8.53
N TYR A 511 -21.32 20.15 7.48
CA TYR A 511 -21.87 18.80 7.64
C TYR A 511 -20.85 17.77 8.16
N VAL A 512 -19.55 17.97 7.91
CA VAL A 512 -18.47 17.17 8.54
C VAL A 512 -18.39 17.43 10.05
N LEU A 513 -18.52 18.68 10.49
CA LEU A 513 -18.54 19.01 11.92
C LEU A 513 -19.83 18.53 12.60
N LYS A 514 -21.00 18.71 11.96
CA LYS A 514 -22.30 18.17 12.43
C LYS A 514 -22.27 16.64 12.58
N ALA A 515 -21.52 15.92 11.73
CA ALA A 515 -21.32 14.48 11.88
C ALA A 515 -20.55 14.13 13.17
N GLU A 516 -19.56 14.93 13.58
CA GLU A 516 -18.82 14.70 14.84
C GLU A 516 -19.65 15.01 16.09
N GLU A 517 -20.68 15.84 15.97
CA GLU A 517 -21.65 16.12 17.03
C GLU A 517 -22.67 14.98 17.18
N LEU A 518 -23.22 14.50 16.06
CA LEU A 518 -24.13 13.35 16.00
C LEU A 518 -23.44 12.04 16.36
N PHE A 519 -22.16 11.89 16.01
CA PHE A 519 -21.38 10.68 16.18
C PHE A 519 -20.02 10.96 16.87
N PRO A 520 -19.99 11.26 18.18
CA PRO A 520 -18.77 11.72 18.88
C PRO A 520 -17.54 10.81 18.74
N ARG A 521 -17.73 9.50 18.57
CA ARG A 521 -16.66 8.51 18.34
C ARG A 521 -15.88 8.74 17.04
N LEU A 522 -16.40 9.53 16.10
CA LEU A 522 -15.66 9.96 14.90
C LEU A 522 -14.43 10.81 15.25
N LYS A 523 -14.44 11.53 16.37
CA LYS A 523 -13.26 12.25 16.89
C LYS A 523 -12.14 11.32 17.35
N GLU A 524 -12.43 10.03 17.53
CA GLU A 524 -11.46 8.97 17.84
C GLU A 524 -11.06 8.17 16.60
N ASP A 525 -11.63 8.45 15.41
CA ASP A 525 -11.38 7.65 14.20
C ASP A 525 -10.28 8.25 13.30
N PRO A 526 -9.14 7.56 13.11
CA PRO A 526 -8.04 8.10 12.31
C PRO A 526 -8.37 8.32 10.83
N TRP A 527 -9.25 7.51 10.24
CA TRP A 527 -9.70 7.69 8.85
C TRP A 527 -10.65 8.87 8.73
N TRP A 528 -11.55 9.04 9.70
CA TRP A 528 -12.42 10.21 9.77
C TRP A 528 -11.62 11.51 9.97
N LEU A 529 -10.71 11.54 10.93
CA LEU A 529 -9.86 12.71 11.19
C LEU A 529 -9.00 13.07 9.97
N ARG A 530 -8.55 12.07 9.21
CA ARG A 530 -7.84 12.26 7.95
C ARG A 530 -8.74 12.82 6.85
N TYR A 531 -9.96 12.32 6.72
CA TYR A 531 -10.98 12.86 5.82
C TYR A 531 -11.30 14.32 6.16
N LYS A 532 -11.62 14.64 7.42
CA LYS A 532 -11.83 16.01 7.90
C LYS A 532 -10.62 16.90 7.61
N ALA A 533 -9.41 16.43 7.89
CA ALA A 533 -8.19 17.20 7.64
C ALA A 533 -8.03 17.55 6.15
N LEU A 534 -8.29 16.59 5.24
CA LEU A 534 -8.28 16.82 3.79
C LEU A 534 -9.37 17.83 3.35
N LYS A 535 -10.60 17.69 3.86
CA LYS A 535 -11.71 18.61 3.55
C LYS A 535 -11.40 20.05 4.01
N ILE A 536 -10.82 20.22 5.20
CA ILE A 536 -10.37 21.53 5.69
C ILE A 536 -9.19 22.07 4.86
N GLY A 537 -8.16 21.26 4.63
CA GLY A 537 -6.93 21.73 4.00
C GLY A 537 -6.97 21.85 2.47
N PHE A 538 -8.07 21.45 1.80
CA PHE A 538 -8.36 21.79 0.40
C PHE A 538 -9.57 22.72 0.22
N SER A 539 -10.08 23.30 1.31
CA SER A 539 -11.09 24.38 1.27
C SER A 539 -10.52 25.72 0.78
N ALA A 540 -11.32 26.79 0.79
CA ALA A 540 -10.86 28.16 0.58
C ALA A 540 -9.69 28.59 1.50
N ALA A 541 -9.42 27.89 2.61
CA ALA A 541 -8.23 28.12 3.42
C ALA A 541 -6.93 27.67 2.72
N ASN A 542 -6.99 26.78 1.71
CA ASN A 542 -5.83 26.33 0.94
C ASN A 542 -5.28 27.48 0.07
N GLN A 543 -3.96 27.71 0.16
CA GLN A 543 -3.25 28.73 -0.64
C GLN A 543 -2.31 28.13 -1.71
N SER A 544 -2.06 26.81 -1.70
CA SER A 544 -1.29 26.10 -2.74
C SER A 544 -2.13 25.79 -3.98
N VAL A 545 -3.46 25.70 -3.84
CA VAL A 545 -4.42 25.48 -4.93
C VAL A 545 -5.23 26.77 -5.14
N PRO A 546 -4.78 27.68 -6.03
CA PRO A 546 -5.44 28.98 -6.21
C PRO A 546 -6.79 28.87 -6.94
N SER A 547 -6.96 27.88 -7.82
CA SER A 547 -8.20 27.66 -8.56
C SER A 547 -9.30 27.10 -7.67
N GLU A 548 -10.43 27.79 -7.60
CA GLU A 548 -11.64 27.35 -6.88
C GLU A 548 -12.22 26.07 -7.49
N GLU A 549 -12.34 26.03 -8.82
CA GLU A 549 -12.77 24.83 -9.56
C GLU A 549 -11.87 23.62 -9.27
N GLU A 550 -10.55 23.81 -9.10
CA GLU A 550 -9.66 22.70 -8.74
C GLU A 550 -9.85 22.26 -7.28
N ARG A 551 -10.07 23.20 -6.35
CA ARG A 551 -10.40 22.87 -4.94
C ARG A 551 -11.70 22.09 -4.84
N ASP A 552 -12.74 22.49 -5.56
CA ASP A 552 -14.04 21.82 -5.59
C ASP A 552 -13.94 20.41 -6.17
N ARG A 553 -13.20 20.25 -7.27
CA ARG A 553 -12.90 18.94 -7.87
C ARG A 553 -12.10 18.05 -6.91
N ILE A 554 -11.10 18.58 -6.21
CA ILE A 554 -10.36 17.84 -5.18
C ILE A 554 -11.30 17.44 -4.03
N SER A 555 -12.12 18.35 -3.53
CA SER A 555 -13.07 18.13 -2.44
C SER A 555 -14.10 17.04 -2.74
N SER A 556 -14.68 17.06 -3.95
CA SER A 556 -15.61 16.02 -4.45
C SER A 556 -14.92 14.66 -4.61
N ILE A 557 -13.67 14.64 -5.11
CA ILE A 557 -12.86 13.41 -5.24
C ILE A 557 -12.42 12.87 -3.87
N ILE A 558 -12.21 13.72 -2.86
CA ILE A 558 -11.96 13.30 -1.47
C ILE A 558 -13.17 12.52 -0.95
N ASP A 559 -14.39 13.01 -1.16
CA ASP A 559 -15.62 12.32 -0.74
C ASP A 559 -15.77 10.96 -1.44
N LEU A 560 -15.62 10.94 -2.77
CA LEU A 560 -15.76 9.73 -3.57
C LEU A 560 -14.67 8.69 -3.25
N GLY A 561 -13.41 9.11 -3.10
CA GLY A 561 -12.30 8.26 -2.69
C GLY A 561 -12.48 7.72 -1.27
N PHE A 562 -13.00 8.53 -0.35
CA PHE A 562 -13.29 8.11 1.02
C PHE A 562 -14.47 7.13 1.09
N ALA A 563 -15.55 7.39 0.35
CA ALA A 563 -16.70 6.52 0.19
C ALA A 563 -16.34 5.12 -0.35
N LEU A 564 -15.44 5.07 -1.35
CA LEU A 564 -14.84 3.82 -1.84
C LEU A 564 -13.96 3.15 -0.77
N HIS A 565 -13.15 3.93 -0.05
CA HIS A 565 -12.27 3.40 1.00
C HIS A 565 -13.07 2.71 2.11
N ILE A 566 -14.14 3.35 2.62
CA ILE A 566 -14.96 2.84 3.72
C ILE A 566 -16.04 1.84 3.26
N ARG A 567 -16.20 1.61 1.94
CA ARG A 567 -17.29 0.82 1.32
C ARG A 567 -18.69 1.32 1.72
N ILE A 568 -19.02 2.54 1.34
CA ILE A 568 -20.37 3.10 1.50
C ILE A 568 -21.46 2.25 0.80
N SER A 569 -21.06 1.45 -0.20
CA SER A 569 -21.92 0.46 -0.88
C SER A 569 -22.61 -0.52 0.06
N ASP A 570 -22.01 -0.81 1.23
CA ASP A 570 -22.56 -1.73 2.23
C ASP A 570 -23.93 -1.27 2.76
N VAL A 571 -24.25 0.03 2.65
CA VAL A 571 -25.52 0.62 3.14
C VAL A 571 -26.43 1.18 2.03
N PHE A 572 -26.16 0.87 0.76
CA PHE A 572 -27.06 1.28 -0.35
C PHE A 572 -28.49 0.74 -0.20
N GLY A 573 -28.62 -0.48 0.33
CA GLY A 573 -29.93 -1.09 0.61
C GLY A 573 -30.59 -0.56 1.90
N PRO A 574 -31.91 -0.76 2.06
CA PRO A 574 -32.62 -0.40 3.29
C PRO A 574 -32.05 -1.16 4.51
N ALA A 575 -32.25 -0.61 5.70
CA ALA A 575 -31.87 -1.31 6.93
C ALA A 575 -32.68 -2.61 7.08
N LYS A 576 -32.04 -3.67 7.56
CA LYS A 576 -32.71 -4.96 7.77
C LYS A 576 -33.71 -4.82 8.93
N LYS A 577 -35.00 -5.03 8.65
CA LYS A 577 -36.06 -5.08 9.67
C LYS A 577 -35.62 -6.04 10.80
N ASN A 578 -35.72 -5.59 12.05
CA ASN A 578 -35.38 -6.31 13.28
C ASN A 578 -33.87 -6.56 13.56
N GLN A 579 -32.94 -5.81 12.97
CA GLN A 579 -31.52 -5.82 13.40
C GLN A 579 -31.07 -4.42 13.86
N PRO A 580 -30.34 -4.30 15.00
CA PRO A 580 -29.80 -3.02 15.44
C PRO A 580 -28.75 -2.52 14.45
N ILE A 581 -28.89 -1.27 14.01
CA ILE A 581 -27.98 -0.64 13.05
C ILE A 581 -26.66 -0.31 13.76
N SER A 582 -25.52 -0.80 13.24
CA SER A 582 -24.22 -0.58 13.87
C SER A 582 -23.80 0.89 13.79
N HIS A 583 -22.91 1.32 14.69
CA HIS A 583 -22.35 2.68 14.67
C HIS A 583 -21.74 3.05 13.31
N ARG A 584 -21.02 2.10 12.68
CA ARG A 584 -20.49 2.27 11.32
C ARG A 584 -21.61 2.52 10.32
N ASP A 585 -22.66 1.68 10.33
CA ASP A 585 -23.74 1.79 9.34
C ASP A 585 -24.55 3.09 9.50
N GLN A 586 -24.69 3.60 10.73
CA GLN A 586 -25.30 4.92 11.00
C GLN A 586 -24.48 6.05 10.34
N VAL A 587 -23.16 6.08 10.57
CA VAL A 587 -22.23 7.05 9.95
C VAL A 587 -22.25 6.94 8.43
N LEU A 588 -22.21 5.72 7.88
CA LEU A 588 -22.23 5.50 6.43
C LEU A 588 -23.54 5.98 5.79
N ARG A 589 -24.68 5.79 6.46
CA ARG A 589 -25.98 6.28 5.97
C ARG A 589 -26.07 7.79 5.99
N TYR A 590 -25.60 8.45 7.06
CA TYR A 590 -25.50 9.90 7.13
C TYR A 590 -24.59 10.47 6.02
N LEU A 591 -23.43 9.84 5.78
CA LEU A 591 -22.53 10.27 4.70
C LEU A 591 -23.16 10.05 3.31
N LEU A 592 -23.88 8.94 3.12
CA LEU A 592 -24.57 8.64 1.86
C LEU A 592 -25.63 9.69 1.57
N ASP A 593 -26.45 10.04 2.56
CA ASP A 593 -27.48 11.07 2.46
C ASP A 593 -26.89 12.46 2.15
N LYS A 594 -26.00 12.97 3.00
CA LYS A 594 -25.54 14.37 2.91
C LYS A 594 -24.45 14.60 1.86
N ALA A 595 -23.60 13.62 1.54
CA ALA A 595 -22.54 13.79 0.52
C ALA A 595 -22.97 13.34 -0.89
N PHE A 596 -23.89 12.38 -0.98
CA PHE A 596 -24.34 11.77 -2.23
C PHE A 596 -25.88 11.75 -2.33
N PRO A 597 -26.54 12.93 -2.38
CA PRO A 597 -27.97 13.02 -2.71
C PRO A 597 -28.26 12.33 -4.05
N MET A 598 -29.53 11.97 -4.30
CA MET A 598 -29.94 11.11 -5.42
C MET A 598 -29.36 11.50 -6.79
N SER A 599 -29.22 12.81 -7.07
CA SER A 599 -28.60 13.34 -8.29
C SER A 599 -27.13 12.90 -8.49
N LYS A 600 -26.35 12.79 -7.41
CA LYS A 600 -24.96 12.28 -7.42
C LYS A 600 -24.88 10.78 -7.21
N ARG A 601 -25.81 10.22 -6.44
CA ARG A 601 -25.80 8.81 -6.02
C ARG A 601 -25.72 7.84 -7.19
N VAL A 602 -26.39 8.16 -8.30
CA VAL A 602 -26.31 7.40 -9.56
C VAL A 602 -24.88 7.29 -10.10
N GLN A 603 -24.04 8.32 -10.00
CA GLN A 603 -22.64 8.26 -10.43
C GLN A 603 -21.81 7.38 -9.49
N LEU A 604 -22.03 7.50 -8.18
CA LEU A 604 -21.38 6.67 -7.17
C LEU A 604 -21.71 5.18 -7.38
N GLU A 605 -22.98 4.85 -7.53
CA GLU A 605 -23.48 3.49 -7.78
C GLU A 605 -22.91 2.92 -9.08
N ARG A 606 -22.89 3.68 -10.18
CA ARG A 606 -22.24 3.29 -11.44
C ARG A 606 -20.76 2.94 -11.26
N ILE A 607 -20.01 3.70 -10.46
CA ILE A 607 -18.60 3.41 -10.17
C ILE A 607 -18.46 2.10 -9.39
N PHE A 608 -19.27 1.88 -8.35
CA PHE A 608 -19.28 0.62 -7.58
C PHE A 608 -19.72 -0.60 -8.41
N MET A 609 -20.66 -0.42 -9.33
CA MET A 609 -21.12 -1.46 -10.26
C MET A 609 -20.10 -1.80 -11.36
N GLY A 610 -19.03 -1.02 -11.51
CA GLY A 610 -18.07 -1.20 -12.60
C GLY A 610 -18.57 -0.74 -13.97
N GLU A 611 -19.51 0.22 -14.01
CA GLU A 611 -20.00 0.85 -15.24
C GLU A 611 -18.84 1.61 -15.90
N VAL A 612 -18.43 1.16 -17.08
CA VAL A 612 -17.11 1.50 -17.61
C VAL A 612 -16.97 2.97 -18.01
N VAL A 613 -18.04 3.67 -18.43
CA VAL A 613 -17.95 5.12 -18.68
C VAL A 613 -17.67 5.88 -17.39
N ALA A 614 -18.45 5.62 -16.33
CA ALA A 614 -18.25 6.27 -15.04
C ALA A 614 -16.88 5.95 -14.43
N VAL A 615 -16.45 4.68 -14.48
CA VAL A 615 -15.15 4.26 -13.92
C VAL A 615 -13.97 4.81 -14.73
N SER A 616 -14.03 4.83 -16.07
CA SER A 616 -12.96 5.42 -16.90
C SER A 616 -12.87 6.94 -16.75
N LYS A 617 -14.01 7.65 -16.65
CA LYS A 617 -14.03 9.08 -16.32
C LYS A 617 -13.38 9.33 -14.94
N PHE A 618 -13.76 8.55 -13.94
CA PHE A 618 -13.20 8.65 -12.59
C PHE A 618 -11.70 8.34 -12.56
N GLU A 619 -11.20 7.32 -13.26
CA GLU A 619 -9.76 7.06 -13.36
C GLU A 619 -9.00 8.23 -14.00
N TRP A 620 -9.55 8.85 -15.04
CA TRP A 620 -8.95 10.02 -15.69
C TRP A 620 -8.90 11.23 -14.73
N GLU A 621 -9.99 11.52 -14.01
CA GLU A 621 -10.03 12.60 -13.01
C GLU A 621 -9.00 12.38 -11.89
N LEU A 622 -8.92 11.15 -11.36
CA LEU A 622 -7.91 10.77 -10.36
C LEU A 622 -6.48 10.95 -10.87
N LYS A 623 -6.17 10.48 -12.09
CA LYS A 623 -4.83 10.64 -12.71
C LYS A 623 -4.49 12.12 -12.91
N SER A 624 -5.45 12.93 -13.35
CA SER A 624 -5.26 14.37 -13.54
C SER A 624 -4.91 15.06 -12.22
N LEU A 625 -5.69 14.84 -11.16
CA LEU A 625 -5.43 15.45 -9.85
C LEU A 625 -4.14 14.94 -9.20
N PHE A 626 -3.79 13.65 -9.41
CA PHE A 626 -2.53 13.09 -8.95
C PHE A 626 -1.33 13.82 -9.56
N LYS A 627 -1.35 14.07 -10.88
CA LYS A 627 -0.30 14.82 -11.58
C LYS A 627 -0.23 16.28 -11.12
N SER A 628 -1.36 16.95 -10.93
CA SER A 628 -1.39 18.33 -10.40
C SER A 628 -0.80 18.43 -8.99
N SER A 629 -1.18 17.51 -8.09
CA SER A 629 -0.66 17.46 -6.72
C SER A 629 0.85 17.18 -6.69
N LEU A 630 1.31 16.21 -7.48
CA LEU A 630 2.73 15.89 -7.65
C LEU A 630 3.53 17.11 -8.16
N ALA A 631 3.01 17.83 -9.15
CA ALA A 631 3.64 19.03 -9.70
C ALA A 631 3.77 20.14 -8.65
N ARG A 632 2.74 20.37 -7.83
CA ARG A 632 2.80 21.34 -6.72
C ARG A 632 3.84 20.95 -5.66
N VAL A 633 3.92 19.67 -5.28
CA VAL A 633 4.96 19.21 -4.34
C VAL A 633 6.36 19.37 -4.93
N ASN A 634 6.58 18.98 -6.19
CA ASN A 634 7.87 19.21 -6.87
C ASN A 634 8.25 20.69 -6.85
N GLN A 635 7.32 21.59 -7.19
CA GLN A 635 7.56 23.04 -7.17
C GLN A 635 7.92 23.56 -5.76
N LEU A 636 7.27 23.07 -4.71
CA LEU A 636 7.59 23.45 -3.32
C LEU A 636 8.98 22.95 -2.89
N VAL A 637 9.38 21.75 -3.34
CA VAL A 637 10.72 21.18 -3.08
C VAL A 637 11.79 21.96 -3.84
N GLU A 638 11.57 22.29 -5.11
CA GLU A 638 12.48 23.09 -5.95
C GLU A 638 12.70 24.52 -5.43
N GLN A 639 11.70 25.09 -4.75
CA GLN A 639 11.79 26.42 -4.13
C GLN A 639 12.47 26.41 -2.75
N SER A 640 12.80 25.24 -2.20
CA SER A 640 13.35 25.11 -0.85
C SER A 640 14.88 25.02 -0.81
N GLU A 641 15.49 25.42 0.30
CA GLU A 641 16.95 25.26 0.54
C GLU A 641 17.32 23.83 0.99
N GLY A 642 16.34 22.96 1.22
CA GLY A 642 16.54 21.58 1.66
C GLY A 642 16.97 20.64 0.52
N SER A 643 17.26 19.38 0.87
CA SER A 643 17.48 18.34 -0.13
C SER A 643 16.80 17.03 0.27
N ASP A 644 16.26 16.34 -0.73
CA ASP A 644 15.66 15.01 -0.57
C ASP A 644 16.72 13.99 -0.10
N GLN A 645 16.39 13.24 0.94
CA GLN A 645 17.23 12.21 1.55
C GLN A 645 16.72 10.79 1.23
N THR A 646 15.70 10.67 0.37
CA THR A 646 15.20 9.41 -0.17
C THR A 646 16.33 8.56 -0.76
N ASN A 647 16.24 7.25 -0.56
CA ASN A 647 17.17 6.30 -1.15
C ASN A 647 17.05 6.33 -2.68
N ARG A 648 18.15 6.68 -3.35
CA ARG A 648 18.21 6.83 -4.81
C ARG A 648 17.81 5.58 -5.60
N ASP A 649 18.02 4.39 -5.06
CA ASP A 649 17.63 3.14 -5.75
C ASP A 649 16.14 2.83 -5.55
N GLU A 650 15.58 3.15 -4.37
CA GLU A 650 14.14 3.06 -4.15
C GLU A 650 13.39 4.09 -5.00
N TYR A 651 13.88 5.33 -5.07
CA TYR A 651 13.35 6.38 -5.95
C TYR A 651 13.26 5.93 -7.41
N LYS A 652 14.31 5.28 -7.96
CA LYS A 652 14.29 4.76 -9.34
C LYS A 652 13.16 3.76 -9.58
N ILE A 653 12.85 2.90 -8.60
CA ILE A 653 11.70 1.99 -8.69
C ILE A 653 10.42 2.82 -8.77
N TRP A 654 10.21 3.73 -7.82
CA TRP A 654 8.95 4.46 -7.72
C TRP A 654 8.70 5.36 -8.95
N TYR A 655 9.75 6.07 -9.40
CA TYR A 655 9.73 6.91 -10.58
C TYR A 655 9.49 6.12 -11.88
N HIS A 656 10.04 4.91 -12.02
CA HIS A 656 9.75 4.04 -13.17
C HIS A 656 8.24 3.73 -13.33
N TYR A 657 7.53 3.52 -12.22
CA TYR A 657 6.07 3.30 -12.26
C TYR A 657 5.29 4.60 -12.49
N TYR A 658 5.80 5.75 -12.02
CA TYR A 658 5.25 7.05 -12.41
C TYR A 658 5.32 7.25 -13.93
N GLU A 659 6.50 7.11 -14.54
CA GLU A 659 6.68 7.21 -16.00
C GLU A 659 5.80 6.21 -16.76
N LYS A 660 5.73 4.96 -16.30
CA LYS A 660 4.96 3.90 -16.97
C LYS A 660 3.44 4.13 -16.99
N HIS A 661 2.89 4.77 -15.96
CA HIS A 661 1.43 4.82 -15.74
C HIS A 661 0.81 6.23 -15.76
N PHE A 662 1.60 7.29 -15.57
CA PHE A 662 1.15 8.68 -15.51
C PHE A 662 1.78 9.58 -16.59
N GLU A 663 2.97 9.21 -17.10
CA GLU A 663 3.62 9.84 -18.28
C GLU A 663 4.00 8.81 -19.36
N PRO A 664 3.07 7.92 -19.78
CA PRO A 664 3.38 6.92 -20.79
C PRO A 664 3.74 7.58 -22.13
N LYS A 665 4.73 7.01 -22.81
CA LYS A 665 5.01 7.39 -24.19
C LYS A 665 3.88 6.93 -25.13
N PRO A 666 3.65 7.58 -26.29
CA PRO A 666 2.54 7.26 -27.19
C PRO A 666 2.49 5.79 -27.65
N GLU A 667 3.64 5.15 -27.80
CA GLU A 667 3.72 3.74 -28.18
C GLU A 667 3.34 2.76 -27.05
N VAL A 668 3.39 3.18 -25.78
CA VAL A 668 3.19 2.30 -24.62
C VAL A 668 1.71 2.01 -24.41
N VAL A 669 1.37 0.72 -24.39
CA VAL A 669 0.02 0.26 -24.00
C VAL A 669 -0.07 0.28 -22.48
N THR A 670 -0.82 1.23 -21.93
CA THR A 670 -1.03 1.30 -20.48
C THR A 670 -2.16 0.37 -20.04
N PRO A 671 -2.02 -0.36 -18.93
CA PRO A 671 -3.15 -0.97 -18.27
C PRO A 671 -3.94 0.10 -17.50
N ASP A 672 -5.23 -0.13 -17.36
CA ASP A 672 -6.09 0.58 -16.42
C ASP A 672 -5.51 0.44 -15.00
N ILE A 673 -5.81 1.37 -14.10
CA ILE A 673 -5.30 1.35 -12.72
C ILE A 673 -6.40 0.92 -11.75
N LEU A 674 -7.68 1.21 -12.02
CA LEU A 674 -8.80 0.76 -11.20
C LEU A 674 -9.10 -0.73 -11.40
N SER A 675 -9.17 -1.48 -10.30
CA SER A 675 -9.48 -2.92 -10.31
C SER A 675 -10.82 -3.25 -10.95
N HIS A 676 -11.84 -2.39 -10.80
CA HIS A 676 -13.18 -2.55 -11.38
C HIS A 676 -13.18 -2.58 -12.92
N LEU A 677 -12.14 -2.04 -13.58
CA LEU A 677 -11.98 -2.17 -15.03
C LEU A 677 -11.45 -3.55 -15.43
N LYS A 678 -10.61 -4.20 -14.61
CA LYS A 678 -9.83 -5.41 -14.99
C LYS A 678 -10.61 -6.72 -14.95
N VAL A 679 -11.70 -6.81 -15.71
CA VAL A 679 -12.61 -7.96 -15.72
C VAL A 679 -12.99 -8.40 -17.15
N ALA A 680 -13.14 -9.71 -17.33
CA ALA A 680 -13.53 -10.30 -18.61
C ALA A 680 -14.93 -9.85 -19.06
N ARG A 681 -15.09 -9.64 -20.37
CA ARG A 681 -16.34 -9.21 -21.01
C ARG A 681 -16.96 -10.37 -21.77
N ASP A 682 -18.29 -10.53 -21.71
CA ASP A 682 -18.96 -11.67 -22.36
C ASP A 682 -18.84 -11.59 -23.89
N ARG A 683 -19.02 -10.38 -24.44
CA ARG A 683 -18.75 -10.06 -25.85
C ARG A 683 -18.01 -8.74 -25.99
N LEU A 684 -17.08 -8.71 -26.94
CA LEU A 684 -16.28 -7.55 -27.32
C LEU A 684 -16.62 -7.16 -28.76
N ARG A 685 -17.39 -6.07 -28.92
CA ARG A 685 -17.76 -5.50 -30.22
C ARG A 685 -16.72 -4.47 -30.66
N ILE A 686 -16.10 -4.69 -31.81
CA ILE A 686 -15.03 -3.86 -32.36
C ILE A 686 -15.50 -3.20 -33.66
N GLY A 687 -15.11 -1.94 -33.88
CA GLY A 687 -15.34 -1.25 -35.15
C GLY A 687 -14.53 0.03 -35.27
N TYR A 688 -14.55 0.63 -36.46
CA TYR A 688 -13.90 1.89 -36.77
C TYR A 688 -14.92 3.01 -36.91
N GLU A 689 -14.57 4.21 -36.44
CA GLU A 689 -15.38 5.42 -36.55
C GLU A 689 -14.68 6.43 -37.48
N PRO A 690 -15.09 6.51 -38.76
CA PRO A 690 -14.37 7.30 -39.77
C PRO A 690 -14.31 8.80 -39.49
N SER A 691 -15.31 9.34 -38.78
CA SER A 691 -15.38 10.75 -38.36
C SER A 691 -14.32 11.11 -37.32
N ALA A 692 -14.07 10.21 -36.36
CA ALA A 692 -13.07 10.38 -35.30
C ALA A 692 -11.67 9.83 -35.69
N GLN A 693 -11.61 8.97 -36.71
CA GLN A 693 -10.43 8.16 -37.08
C GLN A 693 -9.94 7.24 -35.95
N LEU A 694 -10.88 6.69 -35.16
CA LEU A 694 -10.60 5.84 -34.01
C LEU A 694 -11.22 4.45 -34.18
N TRP A 695 -10.49 3.43 -33.73
CA TRP A 695 -11.07 2.12 -33.41
C TRP A 695 -11.73 2.18 -32.04
N PHE A 696 -12.96 1.68 -31.93
CA PHE A 696 -13.65 1.49 -30.66
C PHE A 696 -13.71 0.02 -30.28
N PHE A 697 -13.64 -0.23 -28.98
CA PHE A 697 -13.77 -1.54 -28.36
C PHE A 697 -14.89 -1.44 -27.32
N LYS A 698 -16.02 -2.10 -27.55
CA LYS A 698 -17.23 -2.03 -26.71
C LYS A 698 -17.53 -3.37 -26.06
N SER A 699 -18.01 -3.36 -24.82
CA SER A 699 -18.66 -4.51 -24.20
C SER A 699 -20.16 -4.44 -24.44
N ILE A 700 -20.76 -5.54 -24.87
CA ILE A 700 -22.23 -5.69 -24.84
C ILE A 700 -22.60 -6.21 -23.45
N GLN A 701 -23.42 -5.47 -22.70
CA GLN A 701 -23.79 -5.84 -21.33
C GLN A 701 -25.13 -6.59 -21.25
N LYS A 702 -26.10 -6.23 -22.11
CA LYS A 702 -27.40 -6.91 -22.15
C LYS A 702 -27.37 -8.12 -23.07
N LYS A 703 -27.88 -9.23 -22.56
CA LYS A 703 -28.21 -10.46 -23.29
C LYS A 703 -29.69 -10.74 -23.06
N ASP A 704 -30.38 -11.27 -24.05
CA ASP A 704 -31.68 -11.97 -23.88
C ASP A 704 -31.50 -13.33 -23.13
N ASN A 705 -30.58 -13.40 -22.15
CA ASN A 705 -30.28 -14.62 -21.40
C ASN A 705 -31.13 -14.69 -20.13
N LYS A 706 -31.95 -15.73 -20.06
CA LYS A 706 -32.75 -16.14 -18.90
C LYS A 706 -31.89 -16.82 -17.82
N ASP A 707 -30.76 -16.22 -17.42
CA ASP A 707 -29.84 -16.79 -16.43
C ASP A 707 -29.98 -16.09 -15.07
N GLU A 708 -30.49 -16.82 -14.08
CA GLU A 708 -31.20 -16.35 -12.87
C GLU A 708 -30.35 -15.70 -11.75
N LYS A 709 -29.17 -15.13 -12.05
CA LYS A 709 -28.22 -14.68 -10.98
C LYS A 709 -28.33 -13.23 -10.53
N PHE A 710 -29.06 -12.39 -11.25
CA PHE A 710 -29.44 -11.03 -10.84
C PHE A 710 -30.90 -10.81 -11.25
N SER A 711 -31.69 -10.05 -10.47
CA SER A 711 -33.05 -9.71 -10.90
C SER A 711 -33.00 -8.82 -12.15
N ALA A 712 -34.00 -8.95 -13.02
CA ALA A 712 -34.05 -8.20 -14.29
C ALA A 712 -34.04 -6.67 -14.05
N GLU A 713 -34.74 -6.22 -13.00
CA GLU A 713 -34.82 -4.83 -12.53
C GLU A 713 -33.42 -4.23 -12.24
N ALA A 714 -32.51 -5.02 -11.65
CA ALA A 714 -31.15 -4.58 -11.32
C ALA A 714 -30.20 -4.47 -12.53
N LEU A 715 -30.63 -4.91 -13.72
CA LEU A 715 -29.86 -4.81 -14.98
C LEU A 715 -30.54 -3.90 -16.01
N GLU A 716 -31.76 -3.43 -15.74
CA GLU A 716 -32.57 -2.70 -16.71
C GLU A 716 -32.04 -1.28 -16.98
N HIS A 717 -31.47 -0.64 -15.96
CA HIS A 717 -30.87 0.69 -16.04
C HIS A 717 -29.44 0.71 -16.62
N LEU A 718 -28.82 -0.44 -16.85
CA LEU A 718 -27.49 -0.52 -17.48
C LEU A 718 -27.58 -0.33 -19.01
N PRO A 719 -26.66 0.43 -19.63
CA PRO A 719 -26.63 0.61 -21.07
C PRO A 719 -26.34 -0.71 -21.81
N THR A 720 -27.01 -0.92 -22.95
CA THR A 720 -26.89 -2.13 -23.77
C THR A 720 -25.45 -2.39 -24.23
N GLU A 721 -24.72 -1.33 -24.57
CA GLU A 721 -23.30 -1.36 -24.93
C GLU A 721 -22.52 -0.28 -24.17
N VAL A 722 -21.26 -0.57 -23.82
CA VAL A 722 -20.34 0.41 -23.23
C VAL A 722 -19.00 0.40 -23.94
N THR A 723 -18.50 1.58 -24.30
CA THR A 723 -17.14 1.76 -24.83
C THR A 723 -16.11 1.53 -23.72
N LEU A 724 -15.26 0.52 -23.90
CA LEU A 724 -14.15 0.19 -23.01
C LEU A 724 -12.89 1.01 -23.34
N PHE A 725 -12.62 1.16 -24.64
CA PHE A 725 -11.40 1.80 -25.13
C PHE A 725 -11.59 2.36 -26.55
N GLN A 726 -10.87 3.44 -26.86
CA GLN A 726 -10.77 4.01 -28.20
C GLN A 726 -9.34 4.40 -28.52
N HIS A 727 -8.85 4.10 -29.73
CA HIS A 727 -7.47 4.41 -30.14
C HIS A 727 -7.31 4.45 -31.67
N PRO A 728 -6.40 5.26 -32.25
CA PRO A 728 -6.16 5.29 -33.70
C PRO A 728 -5.61 3.98 -34.27
N ASP A 729 -4.82 3.24 -33.49
CA ASP A 729 -4.28 1.93 -33.87
C ASP A 729 -5.06 0.76 -33.25
N PHE A 730 -5.45 -0.20 -34.12
CA PHE A 730 -6.21 -1.40 -33.76
C PHE A 730 -5.43 -2.39 -32.90
N LEU A 731 -4.14 -2.60 -33.19
CA LEU A 731 -3.31 -3.58 -32.47
C LEU A 731 -3.04 -3.11 -31.04
N HIS A 732 -2.85 -1.81 -30.83
CA HIS A 732 -2.81 -1.19 -29.51
C HIS A 732 -4.12 -1.46 -28.74
N GLY A 733 -5.29 -1.25 -29.36
CA GLY A 733 -6.58 -1.51 -28.71
C GLY A 733 -6.85 -2.98 -28.39
N VAL A 734 -6.47 -3.91 -29.28
CA VAL A 734 -6.50 -5.36 -28.99
C VAL A 734 -5.56 -5.71 -27.83
N THR A 735 -4.36 -5.13 -27.80
CA THR A 735 -3.38 -5.34 -26.72
C THR A 735 -3.88 -4.78 -25.39
N HIS A 736 -4.49 -3.59 -25.38
CA HIS A 736 -5.16 -3.01 -24.21
C HIS A 736 -6.25 -3.94 -23.67
N CYS A 737 -7.05 -4.53 -24.55
CA CYS A 737 -8.08 -5.50 -24.16
C CYS A 737 -7.52 -6.80 -23.57
N LEU A 738 -6.33 -7.22 -23.98
CA LEU A 738 -5.66 -8.37 -23.38
C LEU A 738 -5.01 -8.03 -22.04
N MET A 739 -4.35 -6.88 -21.93
CA MET A 739 -3.68 -6.43 -20.70
C MET A 739 -4.65 -6.18 -19.55
N ASN A 740 -5.83 -5.63 -19.85
CA ASN A 740 -6.88 -5.40 -18.86
C ASN A 740 -7.84 -6.59 -18.68
N GLY A 741 -7.55 -7.73 -19.33
CA GLY A 741 -8.31 -8.97 -19.17
C GLY A 741 -9.73 -8.93 -19.76
N TYR A 742 -10.07 -7.92 -20.57
CA TYR A 742 -11.38 -7.82 -21.25
C TYR A 742 -11.66 -9.03 -22.13
N TYR A 743 -10.64 -9.57 -22.79
CA TYR A 743 -10.69 -10.86 -23.46
C TYR A 743 -10.21 -11.96 -22.51
N GLY A 744 -11.15 -12.77 -22.00
CA GLY A 744 -10.88 -13.70 -20.92
C GLY A 744 -11.64 -15.01 -21.00
N VAL A 745 -11.52 -15.79 -19.92
CA VAL A 745 -12.15 -17.10 -19.76
C VAL A 745 -13.06 -17.07 -18.53
N PHE A 746 -14.36 -17.21 -18.76
CA PHE A 746 -15.36 -17.34 -17.70
C PHE A 746 -15.40 -18.78 -17.19
N SER A 747 -15.64 -18.95 -15.90
CA SER A 747 -15.81 -20.27 -15.26
C SER A 747 -14.67 -21.24 -15.57
N LYS A 748 -13.44 -20.72 -15.63
CA LYS A 748 -12.21 -21.44 -15.94
C LYS A 748 -12.02 -22.64 -15.02
N GLY A 749 -11.73 -23.82 -15.58
CA GLY A 749 -11.59 -25.08 -14.86
C GLY A 749 -12.92 -25.78 -14.52
N THR A 750 -14.05 -25.29 -15.03
CA THR A 750 -15.37 -25.94 -14.89
C THR A 750 -15.86 -26.53 -16.22
N LEU A 751 -16.95 -27.29 -16.19
CA LEU A 751 -17.62 -27.81 -17.39
C LEU A 751 -18.31 -26.71 -18.24
N PHE A 752 -18.39 -25.47 -17.74
CA PHE A 752 -19.04 -24.33 -18.38
C PHE A 752 -18.03 -23.25 -18.79
N GLU A 753 -16.77 -23.64 -19.03
CA GLU A 753 -15.72 -22.75 -19.49
C GLU A 753 -16.10 -22.11 -20.84
N ARG A 754 -16.18 -20.77 -20.89
CA ARG A 754 -16.50 -20.01 -22.10
C ARG A 754 -15.55 -18.83 -22.28
N HIS A 755 -15.22 -18.52 -23.53
CA HIS A 755 -14.38 -17.38 -23.89
C HIS A 755 -15.22 -16.13 -24.18
N THR A 756 -14.62 -14.96 -24.03
CA THR A 756 -15.12 -13.70 -24.62
C THR A 756 -15.34 -13.87 -26.11
N GLN A 757 -16.55 -13.58 -26.60
CA GLN A 757 -16.86 -13.61 -28.04
C GLN A 757 -16.44 -12.29 -28.71
N VAL A 758 -15.84 -12.35 -29.90
CA VAL A 758 -15.52 -11.14 -30.69
C VAL A 758 -16.56 -10.90 -31.76
N GLU A 759 -17.13 -9.69 -31.80
CA GLU A 759 -18.06 -9.26 -32.83
C GLU A 759 -17.48 -8.06 -33.60
N LEU A 760 -17.55 -8.07 -34.93
CA LEU A 760 -17.19 -6.92 -35.76
C LEU A 760 -18.45 -6.14 -36.16
N ALA A 761 -18.48 -4.84 -35.88
CA ALA A 761 -19.56 -3.96 -36.25
C ALA A 761 -19.54 -3.73 -37.77
N ALA A 762 -20.31 -4.50 -38.55
CA ALA A 762 -20.25 -4.52 -40.01
C ALA A 762 -20.39 -3.13 -40.69
N SER A 763 -21.24 -2.25 -40.15
CA SER A 763 -21.41 -0.85 -40.57
C SER A 763 -20.17 0.04 -40.37
N ASN A 764 -19.19 -0.46 -39.61
CA ASN A 764 -18.02 0.25 -39.10
C ASN A 764 -16.71 -0.48 -39.50
N MET A 765 -16.76 -1.35 -40.52
CA MET A 765 -15.58 -2.03 -41.07
C MET A 765 -15.10 -1.45 -42.41
N ASP A 766 -15.79 -0.43 -42.94
CA ASP A 766 -15.31 0.34 -44.09
C ASP A 766 -14.29 1.39 -43.64
N LEU A 767 -13.04 1.23 -44.09
CA LEU A 767 -11.92 2.12 -43.77
C LEU A 767 -11.71 3.25 -44.80
N GLY A 768 -12.64 3.43 -45.73
CA GLY A 768 -12.58 4.46 -46.78
C GLY A 768 -11.52 4.21 -47.87
N LYS A 769 -10.80 3.09 -47.81
CA LYS A 769 -9.71 2.74 -48.74
C LYS A 769 -9.96 1.39 -49.41
N ARG A 770 -9.91 1.35 -50.75
CA ARG A 770 -10.07 0.10 -51.53
C ARG A 770 -9.04 -0.96 -51.17
N SER A 771 -7.77 -0.58 -51.05
CA SER A 771 -6.65 -1.43 -50.60
C SER A 771 -6.96 -2.14 -49.27
N ALA A 772 -7.39 -1.35 -48.28
CA ALA A 772 -7.75 -1.81 -46.94
C ALA A 772 -8.95 -2.76 -46.97
N ASN A 773 -10.06 -2.33 -47.59
CA ASN A 773 -11.33 -3.07 -47.58
C ASN A 773 -11.30 -4.34 -48.46
N GLN A 774 -10.58 -4.32 -49.59
CA GLN A 774 -10.55 -5.44 -50.53
C GLN A 774 -9.50 -6.50 -50.16
N TYR A 775 -8.33 -6.07 -49.66
CA TYR A 775 -7.19 -6.95 -49.43
C TYR A 775 -6.83 -7.10 -47.94
N CYS A 776 -7.07 -6.11 -47.10
CA CYS A 776 -6.67 -6.15 -45.68
C CYS A 776 -7.84 -6.31 -44.69
N TYR A 777 -9.05 -6.63 -45.15
CA TYR A 777 -10.19 -6.87 -44.27
C TYR A 777 -9.91 -7.99 -43.27
N ILE A 778 -10.54 -7.87 -42.10
CA ILE A 778 -10.49 -8.87 -41.03
C ILE A 778 -11.89 -9.45 -40.81
N THR A 779 -11.94 -10.70 -40.35
CA THR A 779 -13.17 -11.38 -39.94
C THR A 779 -13.07 -11.73 -38.45
N PRO A 780 -14.19 -11.95 -37.72
CA PRO A 780 -14.13 -12.23 -36.28
C PRO A 780 -13.21 -13.42 -35.94
N ASP A 781 -13.28 -14.49 -36.74
CA ASP A 781 -12.43 -15.67 -36.60
C ASP A 781 -10.93 -15.37 -36.76
N LEU A 782 -10.57 -14.36 -37.56
CA LEU A 782 -9.20 -13.92 -37.74
C LEU A 782 -8.72 -13.07 -36.55
N VAL A 783 -9.61 -12.27 -35.93
CA VAL A 783 -9.29 -11.51 -34.72
C VAL A 783 -9.08 -12.43 -33.53
N GLU A 784 -9.94 -13.44 -33.34
CA GLU A 784 -9.77 -14.46 -32.30
C GLU A 784 -8.45 -15.23 -32.49
N ARG A 785 -8.10 -15.63 -33.72
CA ARG A 785 -6.79 -16.25 -34.00
C ARG A 785 -5.60 -15.33 -33.78
N LEU A 786 -5.72 -14.03 -34.12
CA LEU A 786 -4.69 -13.03 -33.84
C LEU A 786 -4.49 -12.87 -32.33
N ILE A 787 -5.58 -12.79 -31.56
CA ILE A 787 -5.55 -12.74 -30.10
C ILE A 787 -4.91 -14.00 -29.49
N GLU A 788 -5.31 -15.19 -29.94
CA GLU A 788 -4.66 -16.44 -29.52
C GLU A 788 -3.16 -16.43 -29.82
N ARG A 789 -2.77 -15.92 -31.00
CA ARG A 789 -1.37 -15.84 -31.41
C ARG A 789 -0.60 -14.87 -30.52
N ILE A 790 -1.12 -13.68 -30.25
CA ILE A 790 -0.53 -12.73 -29.29
C ILE A 790 -0.38 -13.38 -27.92
N THR A 791 -1.42 -14.05 -27.40
CA THR A 791 -1.40 -14.70 -26.08
C THR A 791 -0.35 -15.82 -26.00
N ARG A 792 -0.15 -16.60 -27.08
CA ARG A 792 0.90 -17.63 -27.18
C ARG A 792 2.31 -17.02 -27.35
N SER A 793 2.41 -15.93 -28.11
CA SER A 793 3.64 -15.20 -28.41
C SER A 793 4.21 -14.48 -27.18
N PHE A 794 3.34 -13.92 -26.34
CA PHE A 794 3.68 -13.15 -25.14
C PHE A 794 3.20 -13.87 -23.87
N PRO A 795 3.77 -15.03 -23.51
CA PRO A 795 3.35 -15.79 -22.34
C PRO A 795 3.52 -14.96 -21.05
N PRO A 796 2.85 -15.32 -19.94
CA PRO A 796 3.14 -14.75 -18.63
C PRO A 796 4.63 -14.79 -18.34
N GLN A 797 5.16 -13.64 -17.94
CA GLN A 797 6.57 -13.43 -17.63
C GLN A 797 6.69 -13.20 -16.13
N ASP A 798 7.73 -13.74 -15.51
CA ASP A 798 8.14 -13.31 -14.18
C ASP A 798 9.13 -12.15 -14.31
N TYR A 799 9.01 -11.17 -13.44
CA TYR A 799 9.92 -10.02 -13.37
C TYR A 799 10.13 -9.64 -11.92
N ASP A 800 11.31 -9.12 -11.62
CA ASP A 800 11.56 -8.45 -10.36
C ASP A 800 11.34 -6.96 -10.59
N TYR A 801 10.53 -6.31 -9.75
CA TYR A 801 10.29 -4.86 -9.88
C TYR A 801 11.57 -4.04 -9.63
N ARG A 802 12.60 -4.64 -9.01
CA ARG A 802 13.95 -4.06 -8.81
C ARG A 802 14.82 -4.13 -10.06
N ASP A 803 14.40 -4.86 -11.10
CA ASP A 803 15.16 -4.99 -12.35
C ASP A 803 15.37 -3.65 -13.06
N CYS A 804 14.52 -2.64 -12.82
CA CYS A 804 14.71 -1.28 -13.34
C CYS A 804 15.95 -0.56 -12.75
N ILE A 805 16.53 -1.07 -11.66
CA ILE A 805 17.83 -0.60 -11.12
C ILE A 805 18.99 -1.41 -11.72
N TYR A 806 18.84 -2.74 -11.77
CA TYR A 806 19.98 -3.66 -11.92
C TYR A 806 20.14 -4.27 -13.32
N LYS A 807 19.14 -4.19 -14.19
CA LYS A 807 19.19 -4.73 -15.55
C LYS A 807 19.09 -3.63 -16.59
N GLU A 808 19.87 -3.76 -17.66
CA GLU A 808 19.62 -2.99 -18.89
C GLU A 808 18.21 -3.31 -19.40
N ARG A 809 17.46 -2.28 -19.80
CA ARG A 809 16.17 -2.46 -20.48
C ARG A 809 16.43 -3.10 -21.84
N VAL A 810 15.84 -4.27 -22.09
CA VAL A 810 15.98 -5.03 -23.34
C VAL A 810 14.63 -5.56 -23.79
N ILE A 811 14.39 -5.57 -25.10
CA ILE A 811 13.18 -6.19 -25.66
C ILE A 811 13.33 -7.71 -25.62
N THR A 812 12.35 -8.38 -25.03
CA THR A 812 12.30 -9.84 -24.85
C THR A 812 11.39 -10.53 -25.86
N GLU A 813 10.33 -9.86 -26.32
CA GLU A 813 9.42 -10.39 -27.34
C GLU A 813 9.01 -9.30 -28.34
N VAL A 814 8.97 -9.66 -29.63
CA VAL A 814 8.54 -8.83 -30.76
C VAL A 814 7.62 -9.66 -31.66
N MET A 815 6.47 -9.10 -32.03
CA MET A 815 5.54 -9.65 -33.00
C MET A 815 5.25 -8.63 -34.10
N VAL A 816 5.73 -8.94 -35.31
CA VAL A 816 5.55 -8.12 -36.51
C VAL A 816 4.29 -8.57 -37.24
N CYS A 817 3.34 -7.66 -37.45
CA CYS A 817 2.09 -7.86 -38.17
C CYS A 817 2.12 -7.08 -39.50
N LEU A 818 2.18 -7.79 -40.62
CA LEU A 818 2.11 -7.20 -41.97
C LEU A 818 0.67 -7.16 -42.48
N ASN A 819 0.30 -6.04 -43.10
CA ASN A 819 -1.00 -5.82 -43.76
C ASN A 819 -2.20 -5.94 -42.80
N LEU A 820 -2.01 -5.63 -41.51
CA LEU A 820 -3.09 -5.55 -40.53
C LEU A 820 -3.94 -4.31 -40.83
N LEU A 821 -5.14 -4.54 -41.37
CA LEU A 821 -6.16 -3.53 -41.72
C LEU A 821 -5.79 -2.47 -42.78
N ALA A 822 -4.50 -2.22 -43.04
CA ALA A 822 -4.04 -1.33 -44.11
C ALA A 822 -2.95 -2.03 -44.96
N TYR A 823 -3.04 -1.92 -46.28
CA TYR A 823 -2.07 -2.55 -47.18
C TYR A 823 -0.75 -1.77 -47.17
N GLY A 824 0.36 -2.47 -47.01
CA GLY A 824 1.67 -1.87 -46.79
C GLY A 824 1.95 -1.44 -45.35
N ARG A 825 1.01 -1.62 -44.41
CA ARG A 825 1.27 -1.34 -42.98
C ARG A 825 2.07 -2.47 -42.33
N VAL A 826 3.10 -2.08 -41.58
CA VAL A 826 3.87 -2.94 -40.68
C VAL A 826 3.58 -2.48 -39.26
N SER A 827 2.75 -3.20 -38.50
CA SER A 827 2.53 -2.96 -37.08
C SER A 827 3.44 -3.87 -36.25
N VAL A 828 4.08 -3.33 -35.22
CA VAL A 828 5.02 -4.06 -34.35
C VAL A 828 4.55 -3.97 -32.91
N LEU A 829 4.12 -5.11 -32.36
CA LEU A 829 3.83 -5.29 -30.95
C LEU A 829 5.09 -5.82 -30.25
N TYR A 830 5.50 -5.24 -29.14
CA TYR A 830 6.69 -5.71 -28.42
C TYR A 830 6.58 -5.55 -26.90
N ARG A 831 7.41 -6.31 -26.19
CA ARG A 831 7.49 -6.35 -24.73
C ARG A 831 8.94 -6.40 -24.26
N ASP A 832 9.22 -5.70 -23.17
CA ASP A 832 10.54 -5.68 -22.53
C ASP A 832 10.65 -6.54 -21.25
N ASN A 833 11.87 -6.63 -20.75
CA ASN A 833 12.18 -7.32 -19.50
C ASN A 833 11.53 -6.72 -18.23
N LEU A 834 10.85 -5.57 -18.32
CA LEU A 834 10.12 -4.89 -17.24
C LEU A 834 8.59 -4.92 -17.43
N LYS A 835 8.09 -5.79 -18.31
CA LYS A 835 6.67 -5.92 -18.68
C LYS A 835 6.05 -4.61 -19.16
N VAL A 836 6.80 -3.74 -19.85
CA VAL A 836 6.20 -2.66 -20.63
C VAL A 836 5.85 -3.24 -21.99
N TRP A 837 4.59 -3.10 -22.38
CA TRP A 837 4.08 -3.47 -23.70
C TRP A 837 3.97 -2.20 -24.54
N ALA A 838 4.30 -2.30 -25.82
CA ALA A 838 4.21 -1.17 -26.73
C ALA A 838 3.85 -1.62 -28.15
N VAL A 839 3.23 -0.70 -28.90
CA VAL A 839 2.81 -0.88 -30.29
C VAL A 839 3.27 0.33 -31.12
N GLU A 840 4.05 0.05 -32.15
CA GLU A 840 4.43 1.00 -33.19
C GLU A 840 3.86 0.55 -34.55
N PHE A 841 3.72 1.46 -35.52
CA PHE A 841 3.38 1.08 -36.89
C PHE A 841 4.08 1.97 -37.93
N PHE A 842 4.33 1.38 -39.10
CA PHE A 842 4.96 2.02 -40.25
C PHE A 842 4.09 1.81 -41.49
N ASP A 843 3.63 2.90 -42.12
CA ASP A 843 2.88 2.84 -43.37
C ASP A 843 3.80 3.00 -44.58
N HIS A 844 3.55 2.19 -45.61
CA HIS A 844 4.28 2.21 -46.88
C HIS A 844 3.34 2.53 -48.06
N PRO A 845 3.07 3.82 -48.36
CA PRO A 845 2.20 4.22 -49.46
C PRO A 845 2.65 3.69 -50.83
N GLU A 846 3.95 3.49 -51.03
CA GLU A 846 4.53 2.88 -52.22
C GLU A 846 4.14 1.40 -52.37
N VAL A 847 3.94 0.69 -51.25
CA VAL A 847 3.42 -0.68 -51.25
C VAL A 847 1.89 -0.70 -51.40
N GLU A 848 1.19 0.25 -50.76
CA GLU A 848 -0.26 0.40 -50.90
C GLU A 848 -0.68 0.65 -52.35
N SER A 849 -0.02 1.58 -53.03
CA SER A 849 -0.27 1.89 -54.45
C SER A 849 0.05 0.74 -55.42
N GLY A 850 0.93 -0.18 -55.03
CA GLY A 850 1.24 -1.41 -55.78
C GLY A 850 0.39 -2.63 -55.39
N SER A 851 -0.66 -2.47 -54.58
CA SER A 851 -1.35 -3.59 -53.91
C SER A 851 -1.83 -4.69 -54.86
N ASP A 852 -2.37 -4.33 -56.04
CA ASP A 852 -2.88 -5.30 -57.01
C ASP A 852 -1.78 -6.26 -57.52
N GLY A 853 -0.54 -5.77 -57.66
CA GLY A 853 0.61 -6.58 -58.07
C GLY A 853 1.19 -7.41 -56.92
N PHE A 854 1.30 -6.83 -55.72
CA PHE A 854 1.79 -7.53 -54.53
C PHE A 854 0.83 -8.62 -54.03
N PHE A 855 -0.47 -8.46 -54.27
CA PHE A 855 -1.49 -9.46 -53.95
C PHE A 855 -1.29 -10.79 -54.72
N GLU A 856 -0.90 -10.71 -55.99
CA GLU A 856 -0.61 -11.87 -56.84
C GLU A 856 0.83 -12.41 -56.64
N ALA A 857 1.78 -11.58 -56.19
CA ALA A 857 3.20 -11.92 -56.08
C ALA A 857 3.80 -11.57 -54.69
N TYR A 858 3.36 -12.29 -53.65
CA TYR A 858 3.69 -11.96 -52.26
C TYR A 858 5.18 -12.11 -51.89
N ASP A 859 5.96 -12.92 -52.61
CA ASP A 859 7.42 -13.02 -52.41
C ASP A 859 8.13 -11.65 -52.60
N LEU A 860 7.61 -10.83 -53.53
CA LEU A 860 8.10 -9.47 -53.79
C LEU A 860 7.70 -8.50 -52.68
N LEU A 861 6.52 -8.69 -52.08
CA LEU A 861 6.05 -7.93 -50.93
C LEU A 861 6.92 -8.20 -49.70
N PHE A 862 7.16 -9.47 -49.38
CA PHE A 862 7.96 -9.89 -48.23
C PHE A 862 9.43 -9.45 -48.33
N SER A 863 9.94 -9.27 -49.55
CA SER A 863 11.29 -8.78 -49.83
C SER A 863 11.35 -7.26 -50.10
N HIS A 864 10.25 -6.52 -49.94
CA HIS A 864 10.16 -5.12 -50.34
C HIS A 864 11.10 -4.22 -49.50
N HIS A 865 11.92 -3.41 -50.18
CA HIS A 865 12.98 -2.63 -49.53
C HIS A 865 12.47 -1.68 -48.45
N GLY A 866 11.31 -1.05 -48.66
CA GLY A 866 10.69 -0.16 -47.66
C GLY A 866 10.37 -0.89 -46.35
N ILE A 867 9.64 -2.01 -46.42
CA ILE A 867 9.21 -2.83 -45.27
C ILE A 867 10.43 -3.30 -44.48
N ILE A 868 11.42 -3.87 -45.18
CA ILE A 868 12.66 -4.36 -44.57
C ILE A 868 13.45 -3.22 -43.91
N LYS A 869 13.50 -2.04 -44.53
CA LYS A 869 14.18 -0.87 -43.97
C LYS A 869 13.50 -0.35 -42.71
N SER A 870 12.16 -0.31 -42.65
CA SER A 870 11.43 0.07 -41.43
C SER A 870 11.70 -0.92 -40.30
N LEU A 871 11.62 -2.23 -40.57
CA LEU A 871 11.93 -3.27 -39.59
C LEU A 871 13.38 -3.21 -39.09
N GLN A 872 14.35 -3.00 -39.97
CA GLN A 872 15.74 -2.79 -39.59
C GLN A 872 15.88 -1.54 -38.71
N THR A 873 15.22 -0.44 -39.07
CA THR A 873 15.28 0.84 -38.33
C THR A 873 14.74 0.68 -36.91
N PHE A 874 13.59 0.02 -36.75
CA PHE A 874 13.02 -0.33 -35.45
C PHE A 874 14.00 -1.20 -34.63
N LEU A 875 14.54 -2.27 -35.22
CA LEU A 875 15.47 -3.18 -34.54
C LEU A 875 16.83 -2.55 -34.19
N ASP A 876 17.28 -1.53 -34.95
CA ASP A 876 18.50 -0.76 -34.65
C ASP A 876 18.29 0.30 -33.57
N GLN A 877 17.07 0.84 -33.43
CA GLN A 877 16.70 1.80 -32.39
C GLN A 877 16.43 1.13 -31.03
N GLN A 878 15.93 -0.10 -31.05
CA GLN A 878 15.53 -0.82 -29.85
C GLN A 878 16.61 -1.78 -29.33
N PRO A 879 16.75 -1.97 -28.00
CA PRO A 879 17.71 -2.89 -27.40
C PRO A 879 17.26 -4.37 -27.50
N PHE A 880 17.12 -4.88 -28.73
CA PHE A 880 16.73 -6.26 -29.01
C PHE A 880 17.94 -7.17 -29.28
N ARG A 881 17.95 -8.39 -28.71
CA ARG A 881 19.00 -9.39 -28.94
C ARG A 881 18.43 -10.58 -29.70
N HIS A 882 18.77 -10.75 -30.98
CA HIS A 882 18.21 -11.83 -31.79
C HIS A 882 18.88 -13.21 -31.59
N SER A 883 20.12 -13.26 -31.07
CA SER A 883 20.85 -14.53 -30.94
C SER A 883 21.79 -14.55 -29.73
N GLY A 884 22.09 -15.76 -29.26
CA GLY A 884 22.89 -16.02 -28.06
C GLY A 884 22.04 -16.26 -26.81
N GLU A 885 22.69 -16.30 -25.65
CA GLU A 885 22.04 -16.44 -24.36
C GLU A 885 21.25 -15.16 -24.02
N GLY A 886 19.97 -15.31 -23.67
CA GLY A 886 19.05 -14.18 -23.51
C GLY A 886 18.59 -13.55 -24.83
N ALA A 887 18.54 -14.33 -25.93
CA ALA A 887 17.90 -13.89 -27.17
C ALA A 887 16.38 -13.69 -26.97
N GLY A 888 15.87 -12.56 -27.44
CA GLY A 888 14.44 -12.26 -27.50
C GLY A 888 13.77 -12.97 -28.67
N LYS A 889 12.46 -13.22 -28.53
CA LYS A 889 11.65 -13.88 -29.54
C LYS A 889 11.21 -12.87 -30.59
N LEU A 890 11.52 -13.13 -31.86
CA LEU A 890 10.97 -12.41 -33.01
C LEU A 890 9.93 -13.32 -33.68
N MET A 891 8.73 -12.80 -33.89
CA MET A 891 7.58 -13.55 -34.39
C MET A 891 6.89 -12.75 -35.49
N PHE A 892 6.31 -13.44 -36.46
CA PHE A 892 5.67 -12.81 -37.61
C PHE A 892 4.20 -13.24 -37.72
N TRP A 893 3.38 -12.35 -38.27
CA TRP A 893 2.02 -12.60 -38.72
C TRP A 893 1.77 -11.78 -39.99
N VAL A 894 1.04 -12.35 -40.92
CA VAL A 894 0.66 -11.71 -42.18
C VAL A 894 -0.84 -11.88 -42.34
N ASN A 895 -1.54 -10.80 -42.68
CA ASN A 895 -2.97 -10.88 -42.95
C ASN A 895 -3.23 -11.83 -44.13
N PRO A 896 -3.90 -12.99 -43.92
CA PRO A 896 -4.07 -14.00 -44.96
C PRO A 896 -4.98 -13.54 -46.11
N ASN A 897 -5.76 -12.46 -45.93
CA ASN A 897 -6.59 -11.90 -46.99
C ASN A 897 -5.76 -11.03 -47.96
N SER A 898 -4.58 -10.55 -47.55
CA SER A 898 -3.79 -9.57 -48.30
C SER A 898 -2.92 -10.16 -49.42
N VAL A 899 -2.92 -11.49 -49.56
CA VAL A 899 -2.12 -12.22 -50.54
C VAL A 899 -2.86 -13.44 -51.07
N LYS A 900 -2.71 -13.71 -52.36
CA LYS A 900 -3.24 -14.90 -53.04
C LYS A 900 -2.28 -16.08 -52.87
N THR A 901 -2.84 -17.26 -52.60
CA THR A 901 -2.08 -18.50 -52.34
C THR A 901 -2.85 -19.71 -52.82
N GLY A 902 -2.18 -20.83 -53.09
CA GLY A 902 -2.83 -22.11 -53.43
C GLY A 902 -3.58 -22.83 -52.29
N HIS A 903 -3.63 -22.26 -51.09
CA HIS A 903 -4.32 -22.86 -49.94
C HIS A 903 -5.85 -22.96 -50.16
N PRO A 904 -6.47 -24.14 -49.90
CA PRO A 904 -7.92 -24.27 -49.93
C PRO A 904 -8.57 -23.50 -48.77
N ALA A 905 -9.80 -23.04 -48.97
CA ALA A 905 -10.52 -22.20 -47.99
C ALA A 905 -10.70 -22.84 -46.61
N THR A 906 -10.65 -24.17 -46.50
CA THR A 906 -10.71 -24.94 -45.25
C THR A 906 -9.40 -24.94 -44.45
N LYS A 907 -8.29 -24.48 -45.02
CA LYS A 907 -6.95 -24.46 -44.40
C LYS A 907 -6.45 -23.05 -44.06
N ARG A 908 -7.34 -22.12 -43.66
CA ARG A 908 -6.97 -20.73 -43.27
C ARG A 908 -5.85 -20.67 -42.23
N LYS A 909 -5.93 -21.49 -41.17
CA LYS A 909 -4.91 -21.54 -40.11
C LYS A 909 -3.52 -21.91 -40.67
N GLN A 910 -3.45 -22.94 -41.53
CA GLN A 910 -2.20 -23.33 -42.19
C GLN A 910 -1.66 -22.19 -43.06
N LYS A 911 -2.53 -21.51 -43.83
CA LYS A 911 -2.13 -20.34 -44.62
C LYS A 911 -1.50 -19.23 -43.76
N GLU A 912 -2.03 -18.96 -42.56
CA GLU A 912 -1.48 -17.98 -41.62
C GLU A 912 -0.17 -18.41 -40.94
N GLU A 913 0.09 -19.71 -40.87
CA GLU A 913 1.35 -20.28 -40.37
C GLU A 913 2.43 -20.22 -41.47
N ASP A 914 2.10 -20.68 -42.68
CA ASP A 914 3.00 -20.72 -43.83
C ASP A 914 3.42 -19.31 -44.28
N LEU A 915 2.47 -18.37 -44.42
CA LEU A 915 2.78 -16.98 -44.80
C LEU A 915 3.66 -16.27 -43.77
N ALA A 916 3.51 -16.60 -42.48
CA ALA A 916 4.35 -16.03 -41.44
C ALA A 916 5.78 -16.59 -41.50
N ALA A 917 5.94 -17.89 -41.76
CA ALA A 917 7.24 -18.53 -41.93
C ALA A 917 7.97 -18.03 -43.20
N ASP A 918 7.23 -17.82 -44.29
CA ASP A 918 7.79 -17.25 -45.53
C ASP A 918 8.21 -15.79 -45.34
N PHE A 919 7.40 -14.97 -44.65
CA PHE A 919 7.77 -13.58 -44.34
C PHE A 919 8.95 -13.50 -43.35
N GLU A 920 8.99 -14.36 -42.32
CA GLU A 920 10.13 -14.50 -41.41
C GLU A 920 11.41 -14.81 -42.19
N LYS A 921 11.38 -15.83 -43.05
CA LYS A 921 12.51 -16.25 -43.88
C LYS A 921 12.99 -15.16 -44.83
N ALA A 922 12.06 -14.40 -45.43
CA ALA A 922 12.39 -13.25 -46.27
C ALA A 922 13.02 -12.12 -45.45
N ALA A 923 12.43 -11.75 -44.32
CA ALA A 923 12.94 -10.69 -43.44
C ALA A 923 14.33 -11.01 -42.90
N LEU A 924 14.53 -12.21 -42.31
CA LEU A 924 15.80 -12.65 -41.74
C LEU A 924 16.95 -12.75 -42.76
N LYS A 925 16.65 -12.91 -44.05
CA LYS A 925 17.65 -12.87 -45.13
C LYS A 925 18.26 -11.47 -45.33
N HIS A 926 17.51 -10.42 -44.99
CA HIS A 926 17.90 -9.03 -45.25
C HIS A 926 18.19 -8.21 -43.97
N LEU A 927 17.62 -8.62 -42.82
CA LEU A 927 17.89 -8.01 -41.52
C LEU A 927 19.34 -8.27 -41.06
N LYS A 928 19.98 -7.21 -40.56
CA LYS A 928 21.35 -7.22 -40.02
C LYS A 928 21.28 -7.07 -38.51
N PHE A 929 21.44 -8.17 -37.80
CA PHE A 929 21.58 -8.14 -36.35
C PHE A 929 23.01 -7.74 -35.96
N GLY A 930 23.15 -6.68 -35.18
CA GLY A 930 24.44 -6.12 -34.81
C GLY A 930 25.32 -7.12 -34.03
N LYS A 931 26.44 -7.55 -34.62
CA LYS A 931 27.52 -8.17 -33.84
C LYS A 931 28.06 -7.12 -32.88
N LYS A 932 27.99 -7.38 -31.56
CA LYS A 932 28.60 -6.50 -30.53
C LYS A 932 30.03 -6.14 -30.95
N LYS A 933 30.35 -4.84 -31.00
CA LYS A 933 31.73 -4.38 -30.84
C LYS A 933 32.23 -4.96 -29.51
N LYS A 934 33.30 -5.76 -29.56
CA LYS A 934 34.03 -6.14 -28.34
C LYS A 934 34.83 -4.91 -27.89
N GLY A 935 34.52 -4.42 -26.68
CA GLY A 935 35.33 -3.44 -25.96
C GLY A 935 34.98 -1.97 -26.21
N ALA A 936 34.37 -1.35 -25.20
CA ALA A 936 34.95 -0.23 -24.46
C ALA A 936 34.49 -0.38 -23.00
#